data_AF-A0A9E1UY49-F1
#
_entry.id   AF-A0A9E1UY49-F1
#
_cell.length_a   1.000
_cell.length_b   1.000
_cell.length_c   1.000
_cell.angle_alpha   90.00
_cell.angle_beta   90.00
_cell.angle_gamma   90.00
#
_symmetry.space_group_name_H-M   'P 1'
#
loop_
_entity.id
_entity.type
_entity.pdbx_description
1 polymer ?
#
loop_
_entity_poly.entity_id
_entity_poly.type
_entity_poly.pdbx_seq_one_letter_code
_entity_poly.pdbx_strand_id
1 'polypeptide(L)'
;PFDNAQVSAGAATDAAALETMKRMQTFGINFVYTHNYDCNPGSYLGFAEILRAADDAGMLVALSQPHFGHYDWKAPDADEANGYAGHAAFFMRAAQDHPSVVAYSTSHNACGYADDMNPQAIDGLQNPRDQWSQANARKASRAEAIIKRIDPARIVYHHSSGNLGSMHTANFYPNFVPIQELSDWFEHWATEGVKPVFTVEYAAPFPWDFAMYRGWYHGARNFGSAVVPWELCLAEWNAQFFGDKAYALSEVEKRCLRWEAKQFRAGQLWHRWDYPYEMGSRDFGEQYPAMAMYTTDNWRAFRTWGMSANSPWSYAVYWQLRDGVDQSRKEVATDWDNLQRPGFSPDYIEGRFERMVTAFEFEDWVPTVAAKALLRNNMPLLAYIAGEPGRFTSKDHVFHPGDTVEKQLIVINNSRETVSCDGQWALSLPQPQAGREELALPTGEQKRIPLRFTLPDTLKPGQYTLAMTTAFGTGEKQDDTFAIRVVPRPAEPKPAGKIALFDPQGETGALLRGMGLRCETVSADADLSPFDVLVIGRRALTVDGPSPDVSRVKQGLSVVVFEQTAEALEKRLGFRVVEYGLRQVFRRLPDHPALAGIDEELLRDWRGEATLLPPQLEYEKRPGEVPQKKWCGIDIKRLWRAGCRGNVASVLIEKPGRGDFMPIVDGGYSLQYSPLLEYREGKGMVLFCQLDVTARSITDPVAETVVRSIMRYVSERRPRPRRRVLYAGKPAGKRHLDASGFSPTPFAGGALSPDQVLVVGSDG
;
A
#
# COMPACT_ATOMS: atom_id res chain seq x y z
N PRO A 1 -14.99 -5.13 14.55
CA PRO A 1 -15.67 -6.27 15.23
C PRO A 1 -15.64 -6.09 16.75
N PHE A 2 -16.72 -6.49 17.42
CA PHE A 2 -16.79 -6.57 18.89
C PHE A 2 -16.95 -8.02 19.33
N ASP A 3 -15.92 -8.54 20.01
CA ASP A 3 -15.68 -9.97 20.23
C ASP A 3 -16.19 -10.50 21.58
N ASN A 4 -16.59 -9.63 22.51
CA ASN A 4 -16.82 -10.02 23.91
C ASN A 4 -17.83 -11.16 24.07
N ALA A 5 -18.89 -11.17 23.27
CA ALA A 5 -19.89 -12.24 23.27
C ALA A 5 -19.45 -13.54 22.56
N GLN A 6 -18.26 -13.58 21.95
CA GLN A 6 -17.70 -14.74 21.25
C GLN A 6 -16.60 -15.43 22.07
N VAL A 7 -15.88 -14.69 22.92
CA VAL A 7 -14.59 -15.16 23.45
C VAL A 7 -14.68 -15.83 24.81
N SER A 8 -15.43 -15.30 25.77
CA SER A 8 -15.59 -15.93 27.10
C SER A 8 -16.75 -15.32 27.88
N ALA A 9 -17.28 -16.08 28.85
CA ALA A 9 -18.32 -15.58 29.76
C ALA A 9 -17.84 -14.36 30.57
N GLY A 10 -16.55 -14.32 30.95
CA GLY A 10 -15.98 -13.18 31.65
C GLY A 10 -15.95 -11.90 30.81
N ALA A 11 -15.60 -12.01 29.52
CA ALA A 11 -15.61 -10.88 28.59
C ALA A 11 -17.04 -10.39 28.28
N ALA A 12 -18.03 -11.27 28.32
CA ALA A 12 -19.44 -10.98 28.05
C ALA A 12 -20.20 -10.38 29.25
N THR A 13 -19.52 -10.04 30.35
CA THR A 13 -20.10 -9.27 31.46
C THR A 13 -20.22 -7.79 31.10
N ASP A 14 -21.17 -7.07 31.71
CA ASP A 14 -21.36 -5.63 31.48
C ASP A 14 -20.09 -4.83 31.76
N ALA A 15 -19.45 -5.05 32.92
CA ALA A 15 -18.21 -4.38 33.28
C ALA A 15 -17.07 -4.62 32.28
N ALA A 16 -16.86 -5.86 31.83
CA ALA A 16 -15.80 -6.16 30.87
C ALA A 16 -16.11 -5.61 29.47
N ALA A 17 -17.36 -5.67 29.03
CA ALA A 17 -17.81 -5.09 27.76
C ALA A 17 -17.66 -3.57 27.74
N LEU A 18 -18.05 -2.90 28.84
CA LEU A 18 -17.90 -1.46 29.03
C LEU A 18 -16.42 -1.06 28.98
N GLU A 19 -15.56 -1.81 29.66
CA GLU A 19 -14.11 -1.58 29.62
C GLU A 19 -13.54 -1.75 28.21
N THR A 20 -13.93 -2.82 27.49
CA THR A 20 -13.52 -3.01 26.09
C THR A 20 -13.92 -1.82 25.22
N MET A 21 -15.15 -1.33 25.34
CA MET A 21 -15.63 -0.18 24.55
C MET A 21 -14.89 1.11 24.90
N LYS A 22 -14.63 1.36 26.18
CA LYS A 22 -13.81 2.50 26.62
C LYS A 22 -12.40 2.42 26.04
N ARG A 23 -11.76 1.24 26.07
CA ARG A 23 -10.46 1.01 25.43
C ARG A 23 -10.52 1.25 23.92
N MET A 24 -11.57 0.78 23.24
CA MET A 24 -11.79 1.05 21.81
C MET A 24 -11.91 2.56 21.50
N GLN A 25 -12.57 3.33 22.35
CA GLN A 25 -12.70 4.78 22.22
C GLN A 25 -11.36 5.51 22.35
N THR A 26 -10.38 4.97 23.08
CA THR A 26 -9.03 5.60 23.22
C THR A 26 -8.27 5.74 21.90
N PHE A 27 -8.66 4.99 20.87
CA PHE A 27 -8.12 5.11 19.51
C PHE A 27 -9.21 5.42 18.47
N GLY A 28 -10.30 6.04 18.90
CA GLY A 28 -11.28 6.68 18.02
C GLY A 28 -12.38 5.78 17.47
N ILE A 29 -12.51 4.54 17.96
CA ILE A 29 -13.66 3.69 17.58
C ILE A 29 -14.92 4.21 18.26
N ASN A 30 -15.94 4.47 17.46
CA ASN A 30 -17.25 4.98 17.91
C ASN A 30 -18.44 4.17 17.37
N PHE A 31 -18.15 3.15 16.54
CA PHE A 31 -19.13 2.23 15.96
C PHE A 31 -18.50 0.83 15.88
N VAL A 32 -19.27 -0.17 16.30
CA VAL A 32 -18.88 -1.59 16.24
C VAL A 32 -20.01 -2.43 15.67
N TYR A 33 -19.69 -3.63 15.21
CA TYR A 33 -20.67 -4.67 14.93
C TYR A 33 -20.37 -5.89 15.81
N THR A 34 -21.42 -6.59 16.25
CA THR A 34 -21.25 -7.84 16.97
C THR A 34 -20.60 -8.88 16.06
N HIS A 35 -19.52 -9.51 16.50
CA HIS A 35 -18.69 -10.33 15.60
C HIS A 35 -19.33 -11.70 15.25
N ASN A 36 -20.51 -12.03 15.75
CA ASN A 36 -21.17 -13.28 15.35
C ASN A 36 -21.58 -13.21 13.87
N TYR A 37 -20.97 -14.06 13.05
CA TYR A 37 -21.27 -14.15 11.60
C TYR A 37 -22.56 -14.91 11.32
N ASP A 38 -23.05 -15.65 12.31
CA ASP A 38 -24.35 -16.26 12.31
C ASP A 38 -25.02 -16.25 13.70
N CYS A 39 -26.24 -16.76 13.75
CA CYS A 39 -27.07 -16.79 14.95
C CYS A 39 -27.57 -18.21 15.28
N ASN A 40 -26.82 -19.25 14.89
CA ASN A 40 -27.17 -20.62 15.27
C ASN A 40 -26.99 -20.81 16.79
N PRO A 41 -27.71 -21.75 17.42
CA PRO A 41 -27.46 -22.09 18.82
C PRO A 41 -25.98 -22.40 19.07
N GLY A 42 -25.37 -21.70 20.04
CA GLY A 42 -23.96 -21.81 20.37
C GLY A 42 -23.00 -20.89 19.60
N SER A 43 -23.50 -20.07 18.67
CA SER A 43 -22.65 -19.13 17.92
C SER A 43 -22.25 -17.87 18.71
N TYR A 44 -22.86 -17.64 19.88
CA TYR A 44 -22.56 -16.55 20.80
C TYR A 44 -22.91 -16.94 22.25
N LEU A 45 -22.39 -16.19 23.21
CA LEU A 45 -22.63 -16.40 24.65
C LEU A 45 -23.84 -15.62 25.16
N GLY A 46 -23.88 -14.30 24.96
CA GLY A 46 -25.01 -13.46 25.37
C GLY A 46 -24.87 -12.00 24.93
N PHE A 47 -25.99 -11.37 24.57
CA PHE A 47 -26.03 -9.99 24.08
C PHE A 47 -26.53 -8.96 25.11
N ALA A 48 -27.32 -9.38 26.10
CA ALA A 48 -28.01 -8.45 27.00
C ALA A 48 -27.05 -7.49 27.74
N GLU A 49 -26.02 -8.05 28.39
CA GLU A 49 -25.05 -7.24 29.15
C GLU A 49 -24.17 -6.38 28.23
N ILE A 50 -23.78 -6.89 27.05
CA ILE A 50 -22.91 -6.11 26.16
C ILE A 50 -23.65 -4.96 25.47
N LEU A 51 -24.95 -5.09 25.22
CA LEU A 51 -25.76 -4.01 24.65
C LEU A 51 -26.08 -2.94 25.69
N ARG A 52 -26.27 -3.32 26.96
CA ARG A 52 -26.33 -2.35 28.08
C ARG A 52 -25.02 -1.57 28.19
N ALA A 53 -23.89 -2.27 28.19
CA ALA A 53 -22.58 -1.63 28.20
C ALA A 53 -22.38 -0.67 27.00
N ALA A 54 -22.95 -0.99 25.83
CA ALA A 54 -22.93 -0.10 24.66
C ALA A 54 -23.73 1.18 24.87
N ASP A 55 -24.89 1.10 25.50
CA ASP A 55 -25.70 2.27 25.86
C ASP A 55 -24.93 3.17 26.82
N ASP A 56 -24.34 2.59 27.87
CA ASP A 56 -23.58 3.31 28.89
C ASP A 56 -22.29 3.93 28.33
N ALA A 57 -21.63 3.25 27.40
CA ALA A 57 -20.44 3.76 26.70
C ALA A 57 -20.79 4.81 25.63
N GLY A 58 -22.05 4.92 25.22
CA GLY A 58 -22.46 5.69 24.04
C GLY A 58 -21.86 5.15 22.72
N MET A 59 -21.53 3.85 22.67
CA MET A 59 -20.97 3.17 21.51
C MET A 59 -22.07 2.79 20.53
N LEU A 60 -21.94 3.13 19.25
CA LEU A 60 -22.91 2.71 18.25
C LEU A 60 -22.69 1.25 17.88
N VAL A 61 -23.78 0.48 17.75
CA VAL A 61 -23.73 -0.97 17.50
C VAL A 61 -24.55 -1.32 16.26
N ALA A 62 -23.96 -2.16 15.41
CA ALA A 62 -24.67 -3.02 14.48
C ALA A 62 -24.85 -4.42 15.07
N LEU A 63 -26.09 -4.80 15.38
CA LEU A 63 -26.38 -6.14 15.89
C LEU A 63 -26.55 -7.12 14.72
N SER A 64 -25.85 -8.24 14.77
CA SER A 64 -25.95 -9.27 13.74
C SER A 64 -27.33 -9.92 13.73
N GLN A 65 -27.94 -9.97 12.54
CA GLN A 65 -29.16 -10.72 12.25
C GLN A 65 -28.82 -12.13 11.75
N PRO A 66 -29.77 -13.09 11.85
CA PRO A 66 -29.56 -14.45 11.39
C PRO A 66 -29.08 -14.51 9.93
N HIS A 67 -28.13 -15.41 9.65
CA HIS A 67 -27.60 -15.57 8.30
C HIS A 67 -28.62 -16.29 7.40
N PHE A 68 -29.01 -15.70 6.26
CA PHE A 68 -30.01 -16.28 5.36
C PHE A 68 -29.65 -17.69 4.87
N GLY A 69 -28.35 -18.03 4.84
CA GLY A 69 -27.84 -19.32 4.37
C GLY A 69 -28.29 -20.53 5.21
N HIS A 70 -28.85 -20.31 6.41
CA HIS A 70 -29.30 -21.39 7.30
C HIS A 70 -30.77 -21.78 7.12
N TYR A 71 -31.46 -21.19 6.15
CA TYR A 71 -32.89 -21.38 5.93
C TYR A 71 -33.16 -21.85 4.50
N ASP A 72 -34.21 -22.64 4.31
CA ASP A 72 -34.69 -23.02 2.97
C ASP A 72 -35.56 -21.89 2.39
N TRP A 73 -35.22 -21.45 1.19
CA TRP A 73 -35.89 -20.37 0.47
C TRP A 73 -36.61 -20.85 -0.80
N LYS A 74 -36.67 -22.17 -1.03
CA LYS A 74 -37.21 -22.78 -2.26
C LYS A 74 -38.74 -22.74 -2.33
N ALA A 75 -39.42 -22.93 -1.20
CA ALA A 75 -40.88 -22.94 -1.17
C ALA A 75 -41.44 -21.53 -1.49
N PRO A 76 -42.59 -21.43 -2.18
CA PRO A 76 -43.21 -20.14 -2.50
C PRO A 76 -43.54 -19.27 -1.27
N ASP A 77 -43.89 -19.91 -0.16
CA ASP A 77 -44.23 -19.32 1.15
C ASP A 77 -43.06 -19.33 2.14
N ALA A 78 -41.82 -19.53 1.65
CA ALA A 78 -40.65 -19.63 2.52
C ALA A 78 -40.38 -18.36 3.33
N ASP A 79 -40.80 -17.18 2.86
CA ASP A 79 -40.62 -15.92 3.61
C ASP A 79 -41.39 -15.93 4.95
N GLU A 80 -42.48 -16.69 5.01
CA GLU A 80 -43.30 -16.89 6.21
C GLU A 80 -42.95 -18.18 6.96
N ALA A 81 -42.71 -19.27 6.24
CA ALA A 81 -42.71 -20.63 6.81
C ALA A 81 -41.33 -21.19 7.17
N ASN A 82 -40.23 -20.61 6.69
CA ASN A 82 -38.90 -21.21 6.87
C ASN A 82 -38.27 -20.98 8.26
N GLY A 83 -38.90 -20.16 9.12
CA GLY A 83 -38.43 -19.84 10.47
C GLY A 83 -37.53 -18.61 10.59
N TYR A 84 -37.08 -18.01 9.48
CA TYR A 84 -36.22 -16.82 9.49
C TYR A 84 -36.87 -15.64 10.22
N ALA A 85 -38.15 -15.35 9.93
CA ALA A 85 -38.87 -14.24 10.53
C ALA A 85 -38.94 -14.34 12.06
N GLY A 86 -39.10 -15.55 12.61
CA GLY A 86 -39.13 -15.79 14.05
C GLY A 86 -37.78 -15.52 14.72
N HIS A 87 -36.69 -16.00 14.12
CA HIS A 87 -35.33 -15.71 14.58
C HIS A 87 -34.97 -14.21 14.45
N ALA A 88 -35.29 -13.57 13.32
CA ALA A 88 -35.05 -12.14 13.15
C ALA A 88 -35.80 -11.30 14.19
N ALA A 89 -37.06 -11.66 14.48
CA ALA A 89 -37.85 -11.00 15.52
C ALA A 89 -37.26 -11.19 16.93
N PHE A 90 -36.58 -12.32 17.21
CA PHE A 90 -35.87 -12.51 18.48
C PHE A 90 -34.71 -11.52 18.65
N PHE A 91 -33.85 -11.38 17.63
CA PHE A 91 -32.73 -10.43 17.68
C PHE A 91 -33.19 -8.98 17.66
N MET A 92 -34.30 -8.67 16.99
CA MET A 92 -34.94 -7.36 17.10
C MET A 92 -35.39 -7.08 18.54
N ARG A 93 -36.06 -8.02 19.21
CA ARG A 93 -36.45 -7.84 20.63
C ARG A 93 -35.25 -7.65 21.53
N ALA A 94 -34.13 -8.33 21.25
CA ALA A 94 -32.88 -8.11 21.97
C ALA A 94 -32.30 -6.70 21.76
N ALA A 95 -32.59 -6.04 20.64
CA ALA A 95 -32.15 -4.68 20.33
C ALA A 95 -33.15 -3.58 20.71
N GLN A 96 -34.44 -3.92 20.87
CA GLN A 96 -35.54 -2.94 20.82
C GLN A 96 -35.39 -1.79 21.83
N ASP A 97 -34.87 -2.09 23.02
CA ASP A 97 -34.74 -1.16 24.15
C ASP A 97 -33.35 -0.51 24.23
N HIS A 98 -32.45 -0.79 23.28
CA HIS A 98 -31.08 -0.30 23.26
C HIS A 98 -30.89 0.82 22.22
N PRO A 99 -30.73 2.10 22.65
CA PRO A 99 -30.46 3.22 21.74
C PRO A 99 -29.09 3.14 21.06
N SER A 100 -28.13 2.41 21.63
CA SER A 100 -26.83 2.13 20.98
C SER A 100 -26.97 1.34 19.69
N VAL A 101 -27.99 0.48 19.56
CA VAL A 101 -28.21 -0.33 18.36
C VAL A 101 -28.85 0.53 17.28
N VAL A 102 -28.05 0.96 16.31
CA VAL A 102 -28.48 1.84 15.21
C VAL A 102 -28.61 1.12 13.87
N ALA A 103 -28.03 -0.08 13.77
CA ALA A 103 -28.04 -0.87 12.55
C ALA A 103 -28.14 -2.38 12.83
N TYR A 104 -28.45 -3.13 11.78
CA TYR A 104 -28.34 -4.57 11.71
C TYR A 104 -27.31 -4.96 10.63
N SER A 105 -26.33 -5.77 11.01
CA SER A 105 -25.44 -6.45 10.07
C SER A 105 -26.04 -7.80 9.68
N THR A 106 -26.08 -8.13 8.39
CA THR A 106 -26.59 -9.43 7.92
C THR A 106 -25.76 -9.96 6.74
N SER A 107 -26.03 -11.18 6.30
CA SER A 107 -25.42 -11.79 5.11
C SER A 107 -23.88 -11.86 5.11
N HIS A 108 -23.27 -11.98 6.30
CA HIS A 108 -21.81 -11.99 6.51
C HIS A 108 -21.07 -12.83 5.45
N ASN A 109 -20.27 -12.15 4.63
CA ASN A 109 -19.36 -12.70 3.64
C ASN A 109 -20.02 -13.58 2.55
N ALA A 110 -21.34 -13.47 2.37
CA ALA A 110 -22.09 -14.33 1.45
C ALA A 110 -22.51 -13.64 0.15
N CYS A 111 -22.33 -12.32 0.04
CA CYS A 111 -22.85 -11.51 -1.07
C CYS A 111 -21.77 -10.70 -1.81
N GLY A 112 -20.47 -10.87 -1.56
CA GLY A 112 -19.43 -10.14 -2.29
C GLY A 112 -19.38 -10.45 -3.79
N TYR A 113 -18.64 -9.65 -4.55
CA TYR A 113 -18.36 -9.90 -5.98
C TYR A 113 -17.02 -9.29 -6.37
N ALA A 114 -16.44 -9.76 -7.48
CA ALA A 114 -15.04 -9.48 -7.79
C ALA A 114 -14.65 -7.99 -7.87
N ASP A 115 -15.55 -7.10 -8.31
CA ASP A 115 -15.30 -5.65 -8.42
C ASP A 115 -15.71 -4.85 -7.17
N ASP A 116 -16.04 -5.47 -6.03
CA ASP A 116 -16.49 -4.75 -4.82
C ASP A 116 -15.40 -3.89 -4.15
N MET A 117 -14.15 -4.01 -4.59
CA MET A 117 -13.02 -3.14 -4.24
C MET A 117 -12.53 -2.26 -5.40
N ASN A 118 -13.12 -2.34 -6.59
CA ASN A 118 -12.66 -1.62 -7.77
C ASN A 118 -12.90 -0.10 -7.58
N PRO A 119 -11.87 0.77 -7.65
CA PRO A 119 -12.01 2.20 -7.39
C PRO A 119 -13.00 2.88 -8.35
N GLN A 120 -13.29 2.28 -9.50
CA GLN A 120 -14.24 2.77 -10.49
C GLN A 120 -15.62 2.11 -10.42
N ALA A 121 -15.86 1.19 -9.47
CA ALA A 121 -17.13 0.47 -9.33
C ALA A 121 -17.66 0.40 -7.88
N ILE A 122 -17.01 1.09 -6.94
CA ILE A 122 -17.50 1.29 -5.56
C ILE A 122 -18.46 2.50 -5.43
N ASP A 123 -18.97 3.01 -6.55
CA ASP A 123 -19.87 4.17 -6.63
C ASP A 123 -21.31 3.90 -6.13
N GLY A 124 -21.68 2.64 -5.91
CA GLY A 124 -23.05 2.25 -5.57
C GLY A 124 -24.03 2.29 -6.76
N LEU A 125 -23.54 2.53 -7.98
CA LEU A 125 -24.30 2.45 -9.23
C LEU A 125 -24.13 1.07 -9.88
N GLN A 126 -22.91 0.56 -9.88
CA GLN A 126 -22.55 -0.70 -10.54
C GLN A 126 -22.71 -1.90 -9.59
N ASN A 127 -23.08 -3.06 -10.15
CA ASN A 127 -23.26 -4.29 -9.36
C ASN A 127 -23.01 -5.57 -10.20
N PRO A 128 -21.81 -5.76 -10.79
CA PRO A 128 -21.52 -6.87 -11.69
C PRO A 128 -21.36 -8.20 -10.93
N ARG A 129 -22.48 -8.89 -10.69
CA ARG A 129 -22.52 -10.18 -9.98
C ARG A 129 -22.42 -11.36 -10.93
N ASP A 130 -21.66 -12.37 -10.53
CA ASP A 130 -21.76 -13.71 -11.13
C ASP A 130 -23.04 -14.44 -10.66
N GLN A 131 -23.28 -15.64 -11.19
CA GLN A 131 -24.50 -16.40 -10.88
C GLN A 131 -24.63 -16.73 -9.38
N TRP A 132 -23.52 -17.08 -8.72
CA TRP A 132 -23.49 -17.43 -7.31
C TRP A 132 -23.81 -16.21 -6.43
N SER A 133 -23.12 -15.09 -6.66
CA SER A 133 -23.32 -13.84 -5.93
C SER A 133 -24.72 -13.29 -6.15
N GLN A 134 -25.25 -13.36 -7.39
CA GLN A 134 -26.62 -12.94 -7.69
C GLN A 134 -27.67 -13.81 -6.99
N ALA A 135 -27.46 -15.12 -6.88
CA ALA A 135 -28.38 -16.01 -6.17
C ALA A 135 -28.43 -15.70 -4.67
N ASN A 136 -27.26 -15.43 -4.07
CA ASN A 136 -27.17 -15.06 -2.66
C ASN A 136 -27.75 -13.67 -2.40
N ALA A 137 -27.50 -12.69 -3.27
CA ALA A 137 -28.08 -11.35 -3.16
C ALA A 137 -29.62 -11.38 -3.16
N ARG A 138 -30.25 -12.25 -3.96
CA ARG A 138 -31.72 -12.41 -3.95
C ARG A 138 -32.25 -12.91 -2.59
N LYS A 139 -31.57 -13.89 -1.98
CA LYS A 139 -31.95 -14.40 -0.65
C LYS A 139 -31.72 -13.34 0.42
N ALA A 140 -30.60 -12.62 0.34
CA ALA A 140 -30.27 -11.53 1.22
C ALA A 140 -31.31 -10.41 1.17
N SER A 141 -31.80 -10.02 -0.03
CA SER A 141 -32.86 -9.01 -0.15
C SER A 141 -34.21 -9.48 0.41
N ARG A 142 -34.56 -10.77 0.29
CA ARG A 142 -35.75 -11.34 0.95
C ARG A 142 -35.63 -11.25 2.47
N ALA A 143 -34.47 -11.66 3.01
CA ALA A 143 -34.15 -11.57 4.43
C ALA A 143 -34.17 -10.11 4.95
N GLU A 144 -33.62 -9.16 4.19
CA GLU A 144 -33.67 -7.72 4.49
C GLU A 144 -35.12 -7.21 4.54
N ALA A 145 -35.97 -7.59 3.58
CA ALA A 145 -37.37 -7.18 3.55
C ALA A 145 -38.14 -7.66 4.79
N ILE A 146 -37.86 -8.89 5.26
CA ILE A 146 -38.44 -9.41 6.50
C ILE A 146 -37.98 -8.59 7.71
N ILE A 147 -36.66 -8.30 7.83
CA ILE A 147 -36.12 -7.48 8.92
C ILE A 147 -36.80 -6.10 8.93
N LYS A 148 -36.86 -5.42 7.78
CA LYS A 148 -37.46 -4.08 7.66
C LYS A 148 -38.96 -4.04 7.97
N ARG A 149 -39.68 -5.14 7.73
CA ARG A 149 -41.10 -5.26 8.10
C ARG A 149 -41.28 -5.37 9.61
N ILE A 150 -40.32 -5.97 10.32
CA ILE A 150 -40.35 -6.13 11.78
C ILE A 150 -39.84 -4.86 12.48
N ASP A 151 -38.74 -4.29 12.00
CA ASP A 151 -38.12 -3.07 12.52
C ASP A 151 -37.71 -2.14 11.36
N PRO A 152 -38.58 -1.18 10.98
CA PRO A 152 -38.28 -0.21 9.93
C PRO A 152 -37.36 0.93 10.40
N ALA A 153 -37.06 1.04 11.70
CA ALA A 153 -36.37 2.20 12.27
C ALA A 153 -34.83 2.10 12.11
N ARG A 154 -34.27 0.90 12.11
CA ARG A 154 -32.82 0.66 12.06
C ARG A 154 -32.32 0.38 10.64
N ILE A 155 -31.10 0.80 10.36
CA ILE A 155 -30.44 0.57 9.06
C ILE A 155 -30.11 -0.92 8.94
N VAL A 156 -30.45 -1.56 7.82
CA VAL A 156 -29.95 -2.91 7.49
C VAL A 156 -28.82 -2.77 6.49
N TYR A 157 -27.68 -3.39 6.77
CA TYR A 157 -26.60 -3.53 5.81
C TYR A 157 -26.12 -4.97 5.70
N HIS A 158 -25.61 -5.31 4.52
CA HIS A 158 -25.05 -6.62 4.25
C HIS A 158 -23.53 -6.57 4.43
N HIS A 159 -22.96 -7.47 5.20
CA HIS A 159 -21.56 -7.43 5.59
C HIS A 159 -20.67 -8.08 4.52
N SER A 160 -19.86 -7.26 3.84
CA SER A 160 -19.07 -7.59 2.65
C SER A 160 -19.92 -8.05 1.45
N SER A 161 -20.70 -7.13 0.89
CA SER A 161 -21.66 -7.41 -0.19
C SER A 161 -21.45 -6.61 -1.48
N GLY A 162 -20.47 -5.70 -1.51
CA GLY A 162 -20.41 -4.61 -2.48
C GLY A 162 -21.71 -3.81 -2.46
N ASN A 163 -22.20 -3.41 -3.64
CA ASN A 163 -23.44 -2.67 -3.80
C ASN A 163 -24.69 -3.55 -3.53
N LEU A 164 -25.20 -3.55 -2.29
CA LEU A 164 -26.43 -4.24 -1.90
C LEU A 164 -27.14 -3.53 -0.74
N GLY A 165 -28.43 -3.24 -0.92
CA GLY A 165 -29.22 -2.56 0.11
C GLY A 165 -28.81 -1.09 0.27
N SER A 166 -28.64 -0.67 1.53
CA SER A 166 -28.45 0.74 1.94
C SER A 166 -27.07 1.33 1.64
N MET A 167 -26.03 0.51 1.48
CA MET A 167 -24.64 0.95 1.37
C MET A 167 -23.82 0.01 0.49
N HIS A 168 -22.61 0.45 0.12
CA HIS A 168 -21.59 -0.40 -0.48
C HIS A 168 -20.61 -0.87 0.61
N THR A 169 -20.56 -2.18 0.87
CA THR A 169 -19.67 -2.73 1.91
C THR A 169 -18.61 -3.67 1.32
N ALA A 170 -17.41 -3.66 1.88
CA ALA A 170 -16.35 -4.55 1.43
C ALA A 170 -15.43 -5.00 2.57
N ASN A 171 -15.04 -6.28 2.56
CA ASN A 171 -13.82 -6.75 3.20
C ASN A 171 -12.64 -6.31 2.32
N PHE A 172 -11.95 -5.24 2.73
CA PHE A 172 -11.03 -4.49 1.91
C PHE A 172 -9.56 -4.80 2.25
N TYR A 173 -8.96 -5.69 1.46
CA TYR A 173 -7.58 -6.16 1.63
C TYR A 173 -6.73 -5.90 0.37
N PRO A 174 -6.15 -4.71 0.21
CA PRO A 174 -5.48 -4.31 -1.03
C PRO A 174 -4.05 -4.82 -1.15
N ASN A 175 -3.56 -5.68 -0.25
CA ASN A 175 -2.17 -6.11 -0.20
C ASN A 175 -1.21 -4.89 -0.18
N PHE A 176 -0.18 -4.91 -1.03
CA PHE A 176 0.76 -3.83 -1.29
C PHE A 176 0.36 -2.99 -2.52
N VAL A 177 -0.91 -2.61 -2.69
CA VAL A 177 -1.22 -1.48 -3.60
C VAL A 177 -0.41 -0.26 -3.14
N PRO A 178 0.20 0.52 -4.06
CA PRO A 178 0.98 1.69 -3.65
C PRO A 178 0.18 2.65 -2.77
N ILE A 179 0.80 3.13 -1.68
CA ILE A 179 0.15 3.99 -0.67
C ILE A 179 -0.56 5.19 -1.32
N GLN A 180 0.08 5.81 -2.31
CA GLN A 180 -0.50 6.95 -3.05
C GLN A 180 -1.79 6.57 -3.80
N GLU A 181 -1.82 5.41 -4.47
CA GLU A 181 -3.02 4.94 -5.16
C GLU A 181 -4.16 4.65 -4.18
N LEU A 182 -3.84 4.11 -2.98
CA LEU A 182 -4.85 3.94 -1.95
C LEU A 182 -5.39 5.30 -1.46
N SER A 183 -4.53 6.30 -1.26
CA SER A 183 -4.99 7.65 -0.91
C SER A 183 -5.94 8.24 -1.96
N ASP A 184 -5.81 7.85 -3.23
CA ASP A 184 -6.65 8.30 -4.34
C ASP A 184 -7.86 7.38 -4.62
N TRP A 185 -7.92 6.21 -3.99
CA TRP A 185 -8.83 5.11 -4.33
C TRP A 185 -10.32 5.47 -4.29
N PHE A 186 -10.67 6.37 -3.37
CA PHE A 186 -12.05 6.78 -3.13
C PHE A 186 -12.45 8.06 -3.86
N GLU A 187 -11.59 8.65 -4.70
CA GLU A 187 -11.87 9.89 -5.43
C GLU A 187 -13.14 9.80 -6.30
N HIS A 188 -13.26 8.71 -7.09
CA HIS A 188 -14.44 8.48 -7.93
C HIS A 188 -15.71 8.35 -7.11
N TRP A 189 -15.68 7.55 -6.05
CA TRP A 189 -16.81 7.41 -5.13
C TRP A 189 -17.19 8.73 -4.47
N ALA A 190 -16.22 9.51 -4.00
CA ALA A 190 -16.50 10.79 -3.33
C ALA A 190 -17.10 11.84 -4.27
N THR A 191 -16.91 11.68 -5.58
CA THR A 191 -17.38 12.64 -6.60
C THR A 191 -18.69 12.19 -7.24
N GLU A 192 -18.81 10.90 -7.58
CA GLU A 192 -19.91 10.34 -8.38
C GLU A 192 -20.78 9.33 -7.61
N GLY A 193 -20.37 8.95 -6.40
CA GLY A 193 -21.00 7.90 -5.61
C GLY A 193 -22.40 8.28 -5.11
N VAL A 194 -23.30 7.29 -5.08
CA VAL A 194 -24.69 7.48 -4.65
C VAL A 194 -25.06 6.73 -3.37
N LYS A 195 -24.11 5.99 -2.79
CA LYS A 195 -24.28 5.25 -1.54
C LYS A 195 -23.11 5.48 -0.58
N PRO A 196 -23.34 5.41 0.74
CA PRO A 196 -22.25 5.30 1.71
C PRO A 196 -21.35 4.12 1.40
N VAL A 197 -20.04 4.28 1.62
CA VAL A 197 -19.06 3.19 1.56
C VAL A 197 -18.57 2.85 2.96
N PHE A 198 -18.58 1.55 3.26
CA PHE A 198 -18.07 0.99 4.51
C PHE A 198 -17.11 -0.17 4.24
N THR A 199 -15.82 0.03 4.51
CA THR A 199 -14.83 -1.04 4.59
C THR A 199 -15.01 -1.79 5.93
N VAL A 200 -15.91 -2.77 5.93
CA VAL A 200 -16.34 -3.53 7.13
C VAL A 200 -15.20 -4.34 7.76
N GLU A 201 -14.19 -4.67 6.95
CA GLU A 201 -12.86 -5.08 7.36
C GLU A 201 -11.86 -4.32 6.49
N TYR A 202 -10.82 -3.73 7.10
CA TYR A 202 -9.75 -3.04 6.38
C TYR A 202 -8.39 -3.36 7.00
N ALA A 203 -7.42 -3.72 6.15
CA ALA A 203 -6.01 -3.78 6.53
C ALA A 203 -5.09 -3.63 5.30
N ALA A 204 -4.09 -2.75 5.40
CA ALA A 204 -3.10 -2.52 4.35
C ALA A 204 -1.73 -2.11 4.93
N PRO A 205 -0.66 -2.88 4.67
CA PRO A 205 -0.72 -4.31 4.40
C PRO A 205 -1.33 -5.06 5.60
N PHE A 206 -1.99 -6.17 5.34
CA PHE A 206 -2.40 -7.15 6.33
C PHE A 206 -1.18 -8.03 6.73
N PRO A 207 -1.06 -8.53 7.98
CA PRO A 207 0.13 -9.29 8.40
C PRO A 207 0.46 -10.50 7.51
N TRP A 208 -0.53 -11.11 6.86
CA TRP A 208 -0.30 -12.25 5.96
C TRP A 208 0.23 -11.83 4.58
N ASP A 209 0.16 -10.53 4.24
CA ASP A 209 0.68 -10.03 2.97
C ASP A 209 2.21 -10.13 2.93
N PHE A 210 2.87 -10.20 4.10
CA PHE A 210 4.30 -10.46 4.20
C PHE A 210 4.70 -11.90 3.84
N ALA A 211 3.77 -12.72 3.34
CA ALA A 211 4.00 -14.03 2.76
C ALA A 211 3.92 -14.00 1.22
N MET A 212 4.11 -15.12 0.52
CA MET A 212 3.83 -15.24 -0.93
C MET A 212 2.43 -15.76 -1.26
N TYR A 213 1.75 -16.41 -0.32
CA TYR A 213 0.43 -16.97 -0.58
C TYR A 213 -0.65 -15.89 -0.75
N ARG A 214 -1.44 -15.98 -1.84
CA ARG A 214 -2.51 -15.03 -2.20
C ARG A 214 -3.85 -15.72 -2.49
N GLY A 215 -4.11 -16.80 -1.76
CA GLY A 215 -5.41 -17.48 -1.76
C GLY A 215 -5.62 -18.50 -2.88
N TRP A 216 -4.60 -18.82 -3.67
CA TRP A 216 -4.65 -19.82 -4.75
C TRP A 216 -3.43 -20.74 -4.68
N TYR A 217 -3.66 -22.06 -4.71
CA TYR A 217 -2.61 -23.07 -4.75
C TYR A 217 -3.04 -24.23 -5.64
N HIS A 218 -2.23 -24.57 -6.64
CA HIS A 218 -2.54 -25.59 -7.66
C HIS A 218 -3.95 -25.46 -8.28
N GLY A 219 -4.38 -24.24 -8.58
CA GLY A 219 -5.69 -23.96 -9.18
C GLY A 219 -6.87 -23.98 -8.21
N ALA A 220 -6.66 -24.37 -6.94
CA ALA A 220 -7.68 -24.35 -5.91
C ALA A 220 -7.60 -23.06 -5.08
N ARG A 221 -8.75 -22.43 -4.83
CA ARG A 221 -8.84 -21.30 -3.91
C ARG A 221 -8.94 -21.80 -2.48
N ASN A 222 -8.09 -21.28 -1.59
CA ASN A 222 -8.19 -21.52 -0.15
C ASN A 222 -7.81 -20.23 0.59
N PHE A 223 -8.19 -20.10 1.86
CA PHE A 223 -8.05 -18.85 2.62
C PHE A 223 -7.04 -19.01 3.77
N GLY A 224 -7.18 -18.21 4.84
CA GLY A 224 -6.22 -18.15 5.95
C GLY A 224 -5.90 -19.47 6.66
N SER A 225 -6.67 -20.53 6.44
CA SER A 225 -6.47 -21.87 7.00
C SER A 225 -5.80 -22.86 6.04
N ALA A 226 -5.32 -22.40 4.89
CA ALA A 226 -4.71 -23.25 3.88
C ALA A 226 -3.43 -23.93 4.37
N VAL A 227 -3.27 -25.20 4.00
CA VAL A 227 -2.03 -25.99 4.14
C VAL A 227 -1.26 -25.84 2.84
N VAL A 228 -0.34 -24.87 2.79
CA VAL A 228 0.36 -24.40 1.58
C VAL A 228 1.76 -23.93 1.96
N PRO A 229 2.71 -23.79 1.01
CA PRO A 229 3.96 -23.12 1.32
C PRO A 229 3.68 -21.62 1.44
N TRP A 230 3.45 -21.14 2.66
CA TRP A 230 3.11 -19.75 2.89
C TRP A 230 4.24 -18.80 2.46
N GLU A 231 5.50 -19.25 2.57
CA GLU A 231 6.75 -18.53 2.21
C GLU A 231 6.83 -17.13 2.82
N LEU A 232 7.55 -17.00 3.93
CA LEU A 232 7.75 -15.72 4.60
C LEU A 232 8.68 -14.81 3.77
N CYS A 233 8.22 -13.62 3.42
CA CYS A 233 8.93 -12.63 2.62
C CYS A 233 8.90 -11.23 3.27
N LEU A 234 9.11 -11.19 4.59
CA LEU A 234 9.01 -9.96 5.39
C LEU A 234 10.03 -8.90 4.93
N ALA A 235 11.32 -9.27 4.87
CA ALA A 235 12.37 -8.38 4.39
C ALA A 235 12.14 -7.95 2.93
N GLU A 236 11.74 -8.86 2.04
CA GLU A 236 11.55 -8.59 0.62
C GLU A 236 10.41 -7.60 0.37
N TRP A 237 9.28 -7.75 1.07
CA TRP A 237 8.18 -6.79 0.99
C TRP A 237 8.53 -5.45 1.63
N ASN A 238 9.31 -5.44 2.71
CA ASN A 238 9.76 -4.20 3.37
C ASN A 238 10.82 -3.43 2.56
N ALA A 239 11.62 -4.11 1.75
CA ALA A 239 12.72 -3.51 1.00
C ALA A 239 12.26 -2.40 0.05
N GLN A 240 11.01 -2.46 -0.44
CA GLN A 240 10.45 -1.40 -1.29
C GLN A 240 10.32 -0.03 -0.58
N PHE A 241 10.26 -0.01 0.76
CA PHE A 241 10.15 1.19 1.58
C PHE A 241 11.48 1.58 2.23
N PHE A 242 12.30 0.59 2.60
CA PHE A 242 13.49 0.80 3.42
C PHE A 242 14.82 0.46 2.74
N GLY A 243 14.80 0.01 1.48
CA GLY A 243 16.00 -0.38 0.75
C GLY A 243 16.72 -1.56 1.42
N ASP A 244 18.06 -1.57 1.34
CA ASP A 244 18.92 -2.60 1.93
C ASP A 244 18.69 -2.80 3.44
N LYS A 245 18.21 -1.77 4.16
CA LYS A 245 17.96 -1.84 5.61
C LYS A 245 16.93 -2.89 5.98
N ALA A 246 16.02 -3.24 5.07
CA ALA A 246 15.01 -4.28 5.32
C ALA A 246 15.63 -5.67 5.54
N TYR A 247 16.84 -5.93 5.04
CA TYR A 247 17.53 -7.22 5.21
C TYR A 247 18.33 -7.34 6.52
N ALA A 248 18.19 -6.38 7.44
CA ALA A 248 18.68 -6.50 8.80
C ALA A 248 17.74 -7.41 9.63
N LEU A 249 17.72 -8.71 9.29
CA LEU A 249 16.76 -9.69 9.83
C LEU A 249 16.86 -9.83 11.36
N SER A 250 15.72 -9.90 12.04
CA SER A 250 15.66 -10.23 13.47
C SER A 250 15.86 -11.73 13.73
N GLU A 251 16.05 -12.07 15.01
CA GLU A 251 16.10 -13.49 15.42
C GLU A 251 14.77 -14.21 15.22
N VAL A 252 13.63 -13.50 15.32
CA VAL A 252 12.29 -14.03 15.02
C VAL A 252 12.23 -14.49 13.56
N GLU A 253 12.54 -13.58 12.63
CA GLU A 253 12.53 -13.86 11.20
C GLU A 253 13.53 -14.97 10.84
N LYS A 254 14.78 -14.89 11.33
CA LYS A 254 15.79 -15.95 11.10
C LYS A 254 15.33 -17.32 11.57
N ARG A 255 14.62 -17.40 12.71
CA ARG A 255 14.11 -18.67 13.24
C ARG A 255 13.02 -19.25 12.34
N CYS A 256 12.11 -18.41 11.86
CA CYS A 256 11.08 -18.80 10.91
C CYS A 256 11.67 -19.26 9.58
N LEU A 257 12.61 -18.51 8.98
CA LEU A 257 13.26 -18.88 7.73
C LEU A 257 14.05 -20.20 7.83
N ARG A 258 14.75 -20.44 8.95
CA ARG A 258 15.44 -21.72 9.18
C ARG A 258 14.47 -22.89 9.33
N TRP A 259 13.33 -22.67 9.97
CA TRP A 259 12.28 -23.67 10.10
C TRP A 259 11.63 -23.98 8.74
N GLU A 260 11.28 -22.94 7.98
CA GLU A 260 10.72 -23.05 6.63
C GLU A 260 11.65 -23.82 5.69
N ALA A 261 12.94 -23.51 5.70
CA ALA A 261 13.94 -24.24 4.92
C ALA A 261 14.01 -25.74 5.28
N LYS A 262 13.66 -26.15 6.51
CA LYS A 262 13.52 -27.56 6.88
C LYS A 262 12.27 -28.18 6.29
N GLN A 263 11.13 -27.48 6.30
CA GLN A 263 9.88 -27.94 5.68
C GLN A 263 10.06 -28.19 4.19
N PHE A 264 10.71 -27.24 3.48
CA PHE A 264 11.03 -27.40 2.07
C PHE A 264 11.92 -28.61 1.79
N ARG A 265 12.98 -28.82 2.59
CA ARG A 265 13.84 -30.02 2.45
C ARG A 265 13.10 -31.33 2.70
N ALA A 266 12.07 -31.30 3.53
CA ALA A 266 11.23 -32.45 3.82
C ALA A 266 10.05 -32.63 2.83
N GLY A 267 9.84 -31.67 1.91
CA GLY A 267 8.69 -31.67 1.00
C GLY A 267 7.33 -31.50 1.71
N GLN A 268 7.32 -30.83 2.87
CA GLN A 268 6.13 -30.65 3.69
C GLN A 268 5.41 -29.34 3.39
N LEU A 269 4.09 -29.34 3.57
CA LEU A 269 3.24 -28.15 3.60
C LEU A 269 2.88 -27.82 5.05
N TRP A 270 2.45 -26.59 5.31
CA TRP A 270 2.15 -26.15 6.66
C TRP A 270 0.99 -25.16 6.71
N HIS A 271 0.39 -25.03 7.88
CA HIS A 271 -0.45 -23.90 8.20
C HIS A 271 0.39 -22.70 8.62
N ARG A 272 -0.17 -21.50 8.45
CA ARG A 272 0.48 -20.25 8.86
C ARG A 272 0.80 -20.15 10.36
N TRP A 273 0.14 -20.95 11.20
CA TRP A 273 0.37 -21.00 12.65
C TRP A 273 1.37 -22.10 13.07
N ASP A 274 1.85 -22.93 12.14
CA ASP A 274 2.85 -23.97 12.45
C ASP A 274 4.29 -23.40 12.55
N TYR A 275 4.49 -22.14 12.13
CA TYR A 275 5.77 -21.46 12.28
C TYR A 275 6.17 -21.36 13.77
N PRO A 276 7.48 -21.28 14.08
CA PRO A 276 7.96 -21.01 15.44
C PRO A 276 7.36 -19.74 16.07
N TYR A 277 7.01 -18.78 15.22
CA TYR A 277 6.19 -17.61 15.52
C TYR A 277 5.11 -17.53 14.46
N GLU A 278 3.84 -17.61 14.86
CA GLU A 278 2.72 -17.66 13.91
C GLU A 278 2.69 -16.45 12.99
N MET A 279 2.31 -16.65 11.73
CA MET A 279 2.12 -15.54 10.81
C MET A 279 0.94 -14.69 11.28
N GLY A 280 1.23 -13.40 11.54
CA GLY A 280 0.31 -12.47 12.18
C GLY A 280 0.54 -12.29 13.68
N SER A 281 1.58 -12.89 14.27
CA SER A 281 1.98 -12.57 15.65
C SER A 281 2.52 -11.14 15.76
N ARG A 282 2.57 -10.65 17.00
CA ARG A 282 3.14 -9.34 17.38
C ARG A 282 4.67 -9.31 17.42
N ASP A 283 5.31 -10.47 17.24
CA ASP A 283 6.77 -10.63 17.33
C ASP A 283 7.47 -10.09 16.08
N PHE A 284 6.75 -9.96 14.97
CA PHE A 284 7.25 -9.36 13.73
C PHE A 284 7.20 -7.83 13.81
N GLY A 285 8.13 -7.24 14.57
CA GLY A 285 8.23 -5.79 14.77
C GLY A 285 8.51 -4.98 13.50
N GLU A 286 9.12 -5.60 12.51
CA GLU A 286 9.61 -5.00 11.27
C GLU A 286 8.48 -4.62 10.30
N GLN A 287 7.28 -5.17 10.48
CA GLN A 287 6.11 -4.84 9.65
C GLN A 287 5.50 -3.47 10.02
N TYR A 288 5.64 -3.06 11.29
CA TYR A 288 4.91 -1.90 11.82
C TYR A 288 5.27 -0.57 11.15
N PRO A 289 6.53 -0.28 10.78
CA PRO A 289 6.86 0.94 10.04
C PRO A 289 6.11 1.05 8.70
N ALA A 290 6.00 -0.03 7.93
CA ALA A 290 5.23 -0.04 6.69
C ALA A 290 3.74 0.18 6.95
N MET A 291 3.15 -0.55 7.91
CA MET A 291 1.76 -0.34 8.33
C MET A 291 1.48 1.08 8.82
N ALA A 292 2.44 1.71 9.51
CA ALA A 292 2.34 3.09 9.96
C ALA A 292 2.32 4.09 8.78
N MET A 293 3.09 3.83 7.72
CA MET A 293 3.08 4.65 6.49
C MET A 293 1.69 4.58 5.81
N TYR A 294 1.15 3.39 5.61
CA TYR A 294 -0.21 3.20 5.07
C TYR A 294 -1.25 3.86 5.96
N THR A 295 -1.20 3.61 7.27
CA THR A 295 -2.18 4.15 8.24
C THR A 295 -2.16 5.69 8.23
N THR A 296 -0.98 6.30 8.22
CA THR A 296 -0.84 7.76 8.23
C THR A 296 -1.41 8.39 6.97
N ASP A 297 -1.07 7.85 5.79
CA ASP A 297 -1.48 8.45 4.51
C ASP A 297 -2.92 8.16 4.15
N ASN A 298 -3.35 6.92 4.34
CA ASN A 298 -4.64 6.49 3.85
C ASN A 298 -5.78 6.92 4.78
N TRP A 299 -5.61 6.92 6.11
CA TRP A 299 -6.71 7.37 7.00
C TRP A 299 -7.06 8.83 6.78
N ARG A 300 -6.06 9.71 6.71
CA ARG A 300 -6.29 11.14 6.44
C ARG A 300 -6.95 11.36 5.07
N ALA A 301 -6.55 10.58 4.06
CA ALA A 301 -7.15 10.66 2.74
C ALA A 301 -8.60 10.17 2.73
N PHE A 302 -8.87 9.00 3.30
CA PHE A 302 -10.22 8.42 3.36
C PHE A 302 -11.20 9.33 4.07
N ARG A 303 -10.79 9.91 5.20
CA ARG A 303 -11.61 10.86 5.96
C ARG A 303 -11.87 12.14 5.17
N THR A 304 -10.87 12.64 4.46
CA THR A 304 -11.00 13.85 3.61
C THR A 304 -11.89 13.62 2.39
N TRP A 305 -11.87 12.41 1.82
CA TRP A 305 -12.84 11.95 0.80
C TRP A 305 -14.25 11.75 1.37
N GLY A 306 -14.41 11.74 2.70
CA GLY A 306 -15.71 11.59 3.37
C GLY A 306 -16.15 10.14 3.57
N MET A 307 -15.23 9.16 3.48
CA MET A 307 -15.55 7.74 3.62
C MET A 307 -16.38 7.47 4.88
N SER A 308 -17.52 6.80 4.71
CA SER A 308 -18.58 6.79 5.73
C SER A 308 -18.24 5.97 6.97
N ALA A 309 -17.52 4.86 6.80
CA ALA A 309 -17.01 4.06 7.91
C ALA A 309 -15.77 3.25 7.50
N ASN A 310 -14.82 3.09 8.42
CA ASN A 310 -13.64 2.23 8.26
C ASN A 310 -13.48 1.34 9.49
N SER A 311 -13.42 0.02 9.31
CA SER A 311 -13.17 -0.93 10.39
C SER A 311 -11.74 -1.44 10.30
N PRO A 312 -10.80 -0.95 11.13
CA PRO A 312 -9.47 -1.53 11.17
C PRO A 312 -9.60 -2.98 11.67
N TRP A 313 -9.19 -3.97 10.87
CA TRP A 313 -9.38 -5.38 11.20
C TRP A 313 -8.21 -5.95 12.02
N SER A 314 -6.97 -5.65 11.62
CA SER A 314 -5.75 -6.20 12.24
C SER A 314 -5.18 -5.35 13.39
N TYR A 315 -5.88 -4.31 13.88
CA TYR A 315 -5.33 -3.38 14.88
C TYR A 315 -4.86 -4.07 16.18
N ALA A 316 -5.39 -5.26 16.50
CA ALA A 316 -5.00 -6.02 17.68
C ALA A 316 -3.51 -6.36 17.76
N VAL A 317 -2.80 -6.33 16.62
CA VAL A 317 -1.34 -6.55 16.56
C VAL A 317 -0.52 -5.27 16.76
N TYR A 318 -1.15 -4.09 16.79
CA TYR A 318 -0.43 -2.80 16.86
C TYR A 318 0.03 -2.43 18.28
N TRP A 319 -0.41 -3.15 19.30
CA TRP A 319 0.06 -3.00 20.67
C TRP A 319 0.82 -4.25 21.10
N GLN A 320 1.91 -4.04 21.84
CA GLN A 320 2.72 -5.10 22.42
C GLN A 320 2.51 -5.13 23.94
N LEU A 321 2.57 -6.33 24.51
CA LEU A 321 2.55 -6.48 25.96
C LEU A 321 3.94 -6.12 26.52
N ARG A 322 4.00 -5.50 27.70
CA ARG A 322 5.25 -5.31 28.42
C ARG A 322 5.85 -6.64 28.86
N ASP A 323 7.17 -6.68 28.96
CA ASP A 323 7.88 -7.82 29.53
C ASP A 323 7.47 -8.03 31.00
N GLY A 324 7.27 -9.30 31.39
CA GLY A 324 7.01 -9.68 32.79
C GLY A 324 5.57 -9.52 33.26
N VAL A 325 4.61 -9.22 32.37
CA VAL A 325 3.18 -9.23 32.70
C VAL A 325 2.75 -10.62 33.16
N ASP A 326 2.00 -10.68 34.26
CA ASP A 326 1.50 -11.93 34.82
C ASP A 326 0.36 -12.51 33.96
N GLN A 327 0.67 -13.60 33.26
CA GLN A 327 -0.28 -14.33 32.42
C GLN A 327 -0.95 -15.49 33.14
N SER A 328 -0.72 -15.65 34.45
CA SER A 328 -1.35 -16.69 35.24
C SER A 328 -2.85 -16.46 35.43
N ARG A 329 -3.53 -17.53 35.87
CA ARG A 329 -4.94 -17.51 36.24
C ARG A 329 -5.19 -16.47 37.33
N LYS A 330 -6.18 -15.61 37.11
CA LYS A 330 -6.60 -14.58 38.08
C LYS A 330 -7.95 -15.00 38.68
N GLU A 331 -8.00 -15.21 39.99
CA GLU A 331 -9.27 -15.40 40.70
C GLU A 331 -10.06 -14.08 40.74
N VAL A 332 -11.37 -14.16 40.54
CA VAL A 332 -12.29 -13.01 40.61
C VAL A 332 -13.13 -13.18 41.88
N ALA A 333 -13.29 -12.09 42.63
CA ALA A 333 -14.15 -12.10 43.81
C ALA A 333 -15.61 -12.32 43.39
N THR A 334 -16.12 -13.53 43.62
CA THR A 334 -17.52 -13.90 43.33
C THR A 334 -18.38 -13.74 44.56
N ASP A 335 -19.49 -13.01 44.42
CA ASP A 335 -20.54 -12.94 45.43
C ASP A 335 -21.40 -14.21 45.34
N TRP A 336 -20.96 -15.25 46.06
CA TRP A 336 -21.63 -16.55 46.10
C TRP A 336 -23.04 -16.49 46.72
N ASP A 337 -23.30 -15.48 47.55
CA ASP A 337 -24.59 -15.30 48.23
C ASP A 337 -25.65 -14.69 47.29
N ASN A 338 -25.22 -13.92 46.28
CA ASN A 338 -26.11 -13.24 45.32
C ASN A 338 -25.90 -13.69 43.86
N LEU A 339 -25.66 -14.99 43.64
CA LEU A 339 -25.46 -15.57 42.30
C LEU A 339 -26.69 -15.47 41.37
N GLN A 340 -27.91 -15.44 41.92
CA GLN A 340 -29.15 -15.41 41.13
C GLN A 340 -29.48 -13.99 40.63
N ARG A 341 -28.66 -13.50 39.71
CA ARG A 341 -28.83 -12.20 39.05
C ARG A 341 -28.67 -12.34 37.52
N PRO A 342 -29.20 -11.40 36.72
CA PRO A 342 -28.95 -11.38 35.28
C PRO A 342 -27.45 -11.29 34.95
N GLY A 343 -27.03 -11.94 33.86
CA GLY A 343 -25.65 -11.89 33.37
C GLY A 343 -24.73 -13.01 33.88
N PHE A 344 -23.49 -13.00 33.42
CA PHE A 344 -22.46 -13.97 33.82
C PHE A 344 -21.73 -13.50 35.09
N SER A 345 -21.34 -14.44 35.97
CA SER A 345 -20.51 -14.17 37.14
C SER A 345 -19.28 -15.09 37.10
N PRO A 346 -18.16 -14.67 36.47
CA PRO A 346 -16.95 -15.46 36.43
C PRO A 346 -16.27 -15.49 37.81
N ASP A 347 -15.77 -16.67 38.20
CA ASP A 347 -14.98 -16.90 39.40
C ASP A 347 -13.46 -16.87 39.14
N TYR A 348 -13.04 -17.00 37.89
CA TYR A 348 -11.65 -16.78 37.48
C TYR A 348 -11.54 -16.33 36.01
N ILE A 349 -10.35 -15.86 35.65
CA ILE A 349 -9.95 -15.52 34.28
C ILE A 349 -8.65 -16.29 33.96
N GLU A 350 -8.73 -17.18 32.96
CA GLU A 350 -7.63 -17.99 32.44
C GLU A 350 -7.77 -18.09 30.91
N GLY A 351 -6.65 -18.22 30.17
CA GLY A 351 -6.69 -18.36 28.70
C GLY A 351 -7.32 -17.16 28.00
N ARG A 352 -6.76 -15.96 28.23
CA ARG A 352 -7.33 -14.69 27.74
C ARG A 352 -7.26 -14.60 26.22
N PHE A 353 -8.29 -14.04 25.59
CA PHE A 353 -8.20 -13.62 24.19
C PHE A 353 -7.33 -12.36 24.12
N GLU A 354 -6.03 -12.56 23.92
CA GLU A 354 -5.03 -11.52 24.09
C GLU A 354 -5.17 -10.43 23.04
N ARG A 355 -5.73 -9.29 23.43
CA ARG A 355 -5.75 -8.02 22.69
C ARG A 355 -5.76 -6.90 23.73
N MET A 356 -5.23 -5.73 23.36
CA MET A 356 -5.24 -4.55 24.23
C MET A 356 -6.64 -4.23 24.78
N VAL A 357 -7.67 -4.47 23.97
CA VAL A 357 -9.07 -4.16 24.30
C VAL A 357 -9.76 -5.22 25.18
N THR A 358 -9.22 -6.44 25.32
CA THR A 358 -9.91 -7.57 25.98
C THR A 358 -9.08 -8.30 27.05
N ALA A 359 -7.77 -8.06 27.14
CA ALA A 359 -6.88 -8.79 28.04
C ALA A 359 -5.89 -7.86 28.76
N PHE A 360 -5.51 -8.27 29.98
CA PHE A 360 -4.56 -7.57 30.86
C PHE A 360 -5.00 -6.14 31.23
N GLU A 361 -4.24 -5.48 32.09
CA GLU A 361 -4.49 -4.07 32.43
C GLU A 361 -4.08 -3.20 31.24
N PHE A 362 -4.71 -2.02 31.08
CA PHE A 362 -4.46 -1.18 29.90
C PHE A 362 -3.00 -0.69 29.85
N GLU A 363 -2.42 -0.42 31.02
CA GLU A 363 -1.05 0.08 31.21
C GLU A 363 0.02 -0.95 30.85
N ASP A 364 -0.35 -2.24 30.81
CA ASP A 364 0.51 -3.34 30.38
C ASP A 364 0.81 -3.31 28.88
N TRP A 365 0.05 -2.53 28.11
CA TRP A 365 0.20 -2.44 26.67
C TRP A 365 1.02 -1.22 26.23
N VAL A 366 1.90 -1.44 25.25
CA VAL A 366 2.75 -0.41 24.66
C VAL A 366 2.37 -0.22 23.18
N PRO A 367 2.09 1.01 22.73
CA PRO A 367 1.78 1.26 21.33
C PRO A 367 3.05 1.18 20.46
N THR A 368 3.00 0.35 19.43
CA THR A 368 3.99 0.35 18.34
C THR A 368 3.86 1.60 17.46
N VAL A 369 4.74 1.76 16.47
CA VAL A 369 4.60 2.86 15.49
C VAL A 369 3.30 2.79 14.68
N ALA A 370 2.77 1.59 14.41
CA ALA A 370 1.47 1.44 13.74
C ALA A 370 0.30 1.88 14.64
N ALA A 371 0.34 1.56 15.95
CA ALA A 371 -0.65 2.05 16.90
C ALA A 371 -0.62 3.57 17.02
N LYS A 372 0.58 4.17 17.07
CA LYS A 372 0.74 5.63 17.11
C LYS A 372 0.19 6.30 15.85
N ALA A 373 0.39 5.70 14.68
CA ALA A 373 -0.21 6.18 13.44
C ALA A 373 -1.75 6.09 13.48
N LEU A 374 -2.32 5.00 13.99
CA LEU A 374 -3.77 4.87 14.15
C LEU A 374 -4.32 5.90 15.14
N LEU A 375 -3.71 6.03 16.32
CA LEU A 375 -4.05 7.04 17.34
C LEU A 375 -4.00 8.47 16.78
N ARG A 376 -3.03 8.79 15.92
CA ARG A 376 -2.91 10.14 15.34
C ARG A 376 -4.02 10.47 14.34
N ASN A 377 -4.55 9.47 13.63
CA ASN A 377 -5.37 9.69 12.43
C ASN A 377 -6.81 9.18 12.54
N ASN A 378 -7.12 8.33 13.51
CA ASN A 378 -8.44 7.71 13.67
C ASN A 378 -9.33 8.40 14.73
N MET A 379 -8.77 9.34 15.51
CA MET A 379 -9.53 10.10 16.52
C MET A 379 -10.60 11.00 15.88
N PRO A 380 -11.66 11.39 16.63
CA PRO A 380 -12.77 12.17 16.08
C PRO A 380 -12.33 13.48 15.39
N LEU A 381 -11.27 14.12 15.87
CA LEU A 381 -10.72 15.34 15.31
C LEU A 381 -9.44 15.04 14.51
N LEU A 382 -9.24 15.76 13.40
CA LEU A 382 -8.02 15.65 12.61
C LEU A 382 -7.67 16.98 11.96
N ALA A 383 -6.43 17.42 12.12
CA ALA A 383 -5.82 18.50 11.37
C ALA A 383 -4.47 18.05 10.78
N TYR A 384 -4.22 18.35 9.50
CA TYR A 384 -2.97 17.98 8.83
C TYR A 384 -2.67 18.87 7.60
N ILE A 385 -1.42 18.82 7.12
CA ILE A 385 -0.98 19.47 5.87
C ILE A 385 -1.23 18.51 4.70
N ALA A 386 -2.05 18.95 3.77
CA ALA A 386 -2.39 18.23 2.55
C ALA A 386 -1.74 18.89 1.31
N GLY A 387 -1.87 18.22 0.17
CA GLY A 387 -1.45 18.70 -1.14
C GLY A 387 -2.20 19.95 -1.61
N GLU A 388 -1.98 20.36 -2.85
CA GLU A 388 -2.63 21.54 -3.42
C GLU A 388 -4.17 21.42 -3.47
N PRO A 389 -4.94 22.53 -3.50
CA PRO A 389 -6.40 22.51 -3.46
C PRO A 389 -7.07 21.58 -4.48
N GLY A 390 -6.56 21.53 -5.72
CA GLY A 390 -7.10 20.66 -6.77
C GLY A 390 -6.76 19.17 -6.61
N ARG A 391 -5.77 18.84 -5.78
CA ARG A 391 -5.22 17.48 -5.59
C ARG A 391 -4.69 17.33 -4.16
N PHE A 392 -5.59 17.24 -3.18
CA PHE A 392 -5.19 17.28 -1.77
C PHE A 392 -4.34 16.09 -1.31
N THR A 393 -4.32 14.98 -2.05
CA THR A 393 -3.46 13.82 -1.73
C THR A 393 -2.06 13.95 -2.32
N SER A 394 -1.74 15.04 -3.04
CA SER A 394 -0.43 15.22 -3.66
C SER A 394 0.68 15.46 -2.63
N LYS A 395 1.85 14.90 -2.90
CA LYS A 395 3.05 14.96 -2.05
C LYS A 395 4.17 15.78 -2.68
N ASP A 396 3.80 16.67 -3.60
CA ASP A 396 4.71 17.58 -4.29
C ASP A 396 5.59 18.32 -3.28
N HIS A 397 6.89 18.02 -3.28
CA HIS A 397 7.81 18.51 -2.25
C HIS A 397 9.11 19.07 -2.82
N VAL A 398 9.39 18.92 -4.11
CA VAL A 398 10.63 19.42 -4.75
C VAL A 398 10.36 20.60 -5.65
N PHE A 399 11.06 21.71 -5.43
CA PHE A 399 10.85 22.97 -6.13
C PHE A 399 12.18 23.65 -6.49
N HIS A 400 12.15 24.55 -7.45
CA HIS A 400 13.24 25.49 -7.72
C HIS A 400 13.03 26.83 -6.99
N PRO A 401 14.09 27.63 -6.81
CA PRO A 401 13.93 29.05 -6.51
C PRO A 401 13.01 29.72 -7.54
N GLY A 402 12.13 30.61 -7.06
CA GLY A 402 11.11 31.28 -7.88
C GLY A 402 9.80 30.48 -8.07
N ASP A 403 9.80 29.17 -7.79
CA ASP A 403 8.59 28.37 -7.95
C ASP A 403 7.52 28.76 -6.92
N THR A 404 6.26 28.49 -7.26
CA THR A 404 5.15 28.57 -6.32
C THR A 404 4.88 27.20 -5.69
N VAL A 405 4.76 27.16 -4.37
CA VAL A 405 4.32 26.00 -3.59
C VAL A 405 2.86 26.19 -3.22
N GLU A 406 2.04 25.19 -3.52
CA GLU A 406 0.64 25.13 -3.11
C GLU A 406 0.39 23.92 -2.20
N LYS A 407 -0.23 24.19 -1.06
CA LYS A 407 -0.64 23.20 -0.04
C LYS A 407 -1.99 23.61 0.51
N GLN A 408 -2.54 22.83 1.44
CA GLN A 408 -3.67 23.26 2.24
C GLN A 408 -3.62 22.65 3.63
N LEU A 409 -4.20 23.32 4.61
CA LEU A 409 -4.54 22.68 5.88
C LEU A 409 -5.93 22.08 5.77
N ILE A 410 -6.07 20.83 6.22
CA ILE A 410 -7.37 20.17 6.30
C ILE A 410 -7.69 19.95 7.77
N VAL A 411 -8.88 20.38 8.19
CA VAL A 411 -9.40 20.21 9.55
C VAL A 411 -10.74 19.48 9.45
N ILE A 412 -10.91 18.40 10.19
CA ILE A 412 -12.08 17.51 10.16
C ILE A 412 -12.64 17.37 11.57
N ASN A 413 -13.95 17.48 11.71
CA ASN A 413 -14.68 17.19 12.93
C ASN A 413 -15.65 16.02 12.74
N ASN A 414 -15.26 14.82 13.18
CA ASN A 414 -16.16 13.66 13.28
C ASN A 414 -16.63 13.41 14.73
N SER A 415 -16.46 14.38 15.63
CA SER A 415 -17.07 14.31 16.97
C SER A 415 -18.59 14.55 16.90
N ARG A 416 -19.30 14.40 18.01
CA ARG A 416 -20.76 14.61 18.07
C ARG A 416 -21.16 16.06 18.35
N GLU A 417 -20.20 16.97 18.47
CA GLU A 417 -20.43 18.37 18.81
C GLU A 417 -19.70 19.30 17.85
N THR A 418 -20.18 20.55 17.73
CA THR A 418 -19.45 21.61 17.05
C THR A 418 -18.18 21.96 17.84
N VAL A 419 -17.04 22.01 17.18
CA VAL A 419 -15.74 22.29 17.82
C VAL A 419 -15.11 23.57 17.27
N SER A 420 -14.60 24.43 18.14
CA SER A 420 -13.76 25.56 17.74
C SER A 420 -12.34 25.09 17.45
N CYS A 421 -11.69 25.67 16.45
CA CYS A 421 -10.33 25.35 16.05
C CYS A 421 -9.53 26.65 15.88
N ASP A 422 -8.33 26.69 16.42
CA ASP A 422 -7.31 27.72 16.16
C ASP A 422 -6.11 27.05 15.47
N GLY A 423 -6.03 27.21 14.16
CA GLY A 423 -4.98 26.65 13.31
C GLY A 423 -3.90 27.68 13.02
N GLN A 424 -2.65 27.34 13.28
CA GLN A 424 -1.48 28.17 13.01
C GLN A 424 -0.51 27.40 12.11
N TRP A 425 0.16 28.11 11.22
CA TRP A 425 1.17 27.51 10.34
C TRP A 425 2.33 28.45 10.09
N ALA A 426 3.49 27.88 9.79
CA ALA A 426 4.69 28.62 9.41
C ALA A 426 5.55 27.83 8.42
N LEU A 427 6.05 28.51 7.39
CA LEU A 427 7.08 28.04 6.49
C LEU A 427 8.42 28.68 6.86
N SER A 428 9.41 27.85 7.19
CA SER A 428 10.70 28.25 7.74
C SER A 428 11.69 28.82 6.69
N LEU A 429 11.27 29.78 5.87
CA LEU A 429 12.13 30.53 4.94
C LEU A 429 13.07 31.49 5.69
N PRO A 430 14.13 32.03 5.03
CA PRO A 430 14.97 33.09 5.61
C PRO A 430 14.16 34.33 6.05
N GLN A 431 13.09 34.65 5.31
CA GLN A 431 12.00 35.49 5.79
C GLN A 431 10.79 34.58 6.03
N PRO A 432 10.52 34.19 7.29
CA PRO A 432 9.44 33.26 7.60
C PRO A 432 8.09 33.77 7.10
N GLN A 433 7.29 32.87 6.55
CA GLN A 433 5.89 33.14 6.22
C GLN A 433 5.03 32.34 7.19
N ALA A 434 4.00 32.97 7.76
CA ALA A 434 3.14 32.32 8.74
C ALA A 434 1.70 32.84 8.61
N GLY A 435 0.76 32.07 9.14
CA GLY A 435 -0.64 32.45 9.19
C GLY A 435 -1.37 31.77 10.33
N ARG A 436 -2.56 32.27 10.60
CA ARG A 436 -3.47 31.77 11.63
C ARG A 436 -4.90 31.85 11.12
N GLU A 437 -5.69 30.84 11.40
CA GLU A 437 -7.10 30.76 11.05
C GLU A 437 -7.89 30.25 12.27
N GLU A 438 -8.91 31.00 12.67
CA GLU A 438 -9.85 30.57 13.71
C GLU A 438 -11.21 30.23 13.06
N LEU A 439 -11.80 29.11 13.44
CA LEU A 439 -13.08 28.66 12.91
C LEU A 439 -13.87 27.82 13.90
N ALA A 440 -15.19 27.75 13.71
CA ALA A 440 -16.04 26.74 14.33
C ALA A 440 -16.43 25.72 13.27
N LEU A 441 -16.26 24.43 13.58
CA LEU A 441 -16.51 23.33 12.66
C LEU A 441 -17.66 22.46 13.19
N PRO A 442 -18.82 22.42 12.52
CA PRO A 442 -19.93 21.56 12.92
C PRO A 442 -19.57 20.07 12.90
N THR A 443 -20.38 19.27 13.60
CA THR A 443 -20.32 17.79 13.55
C THR A 443 -20.40 17.27 12.12
N GLY A 444 -19.47 16.41 11.74
CA GLY A 444 -19.43 15.76 10.42
C GLY A 444 -18.80 16.59 9.30
N GLU A 445 -18.42 17.84 9.58
CA GLU A 445 -17.89 18.77 8.57
C GLU A 445 -16.36 18.78 8.50
N GLN A 446 -15.84 19.32 7.39
CA GLN A 446 -14.42 19.59 7.20
C GLN A 446 -14.18 21.00 6.62
N LYS A 447 -13.03 21.59 6.95
CA LYS A 447 -12.54 22.82 6.33
C LYS A 447 -11.22 22.56 5.61
N ARG A 448 -11.08 23.13 4.41
CA ARG A 448 -9.85 23.18 3.63
C ARG A 448 -9.36 24.62 3.52
N ILE A 449 -8.16 24.89 4.00
CA ILE A 449 -7.55 26.23 4.06
C ILE A 449 -6.36 26.26 3.09
N PRO A 450 -6.49 26.89 1.92
CA PRO A 450 -5.41 26.90 0.92
C PRO A 450 -4.22 27.72 1.39
N LEU A 451 -3.02 27.20 1.12
CA LEU A 451 -1.74 27.83 1.39
C LEU A 451 -0.98 27.99 0.07
N ARG A 452 -0.50 29.20 -0.22
CA ARG A 452 0.23 29.51 -1.45
C ARG A 452 1.46 30.35 -1.13
N PHE A 453 2.63 29.87 -1.55
CA PHE A 453 3.92 30.49 -1.26
C PHE A 453 4.71 30.69 -2.55
N THR A 454 5.16 31.90 -2.85
CA THR A 454 6.17 32.11 -3.90
C THR A 454 7.55 32.08 -3.27
N LEU A 455 8.38 31.13 -3.68
CA LEU A 455 9.75 31.00 -3.18
C LEU A 455 10.63 32.12 -3.77
N PRO A 456 11.49 32.78 -2.98
CA PRO A 456 12.40 33.79 -3.51
C PRO A 456 13.33 33.23 -4.60
N ASP A 457 13.61 33.99 -5.65
CA ASP A 457 14.55 33.60 -6.71
C ASP A 457 15.98 33.39 -6.19
N THR A 458 16.34 34.06 -5.10
CA THR A 458 17.64 33.97 -4.44
C THR A 458 17.70 32.91 -3.35
N LEU A 459 16.62 32.13 -3.16
CA LEU A 459 16.53 31.12 -2.12
C LEU A 459 17.60 30.05 -2.34
N LYS A 460 18.40 29.78 -1.31
CA LYS A 460 19.46 28.77 -1.40
C LYS A 460 18.85 27.37 -1.47
N PRO A 461 19.45 26.44 -2.24
CA PRO A 461 19.08 25.03 -2.18
C PRO A 461 19.17 24.51 -0.74
N GLY A 462 18.22 23.65 -0.36
CA GLY A 462 18.10 23.18 1.01
C GLY A 462 16.71 22.64 1.32
N GLN A 463 16.54 22.18 2.55
CA GLN A 463 15.23 21.78 3.08
C GLN A 463 14.65 22.92 3.91
N TYR A 464 13.37 23.21 3.68
CA TYR A 464 12.55 24.15 4.42
C TYR A 464 11.33 23.41 4.94
N THR A 465 10.87 23.74 6.14
CA THR A 465 9.76 23.01 6.79
C THR A 465 8.53 23.89 6.84
N LEU A 466 7.42 23.37 6.29
CA LEU A 466 6.08 23.85 6.59
C LEU A 466 5.60 23.12 7.84
N ALA A 467 5.35 23.85 8.93
CA ALA A 467 4.82 23.31 10.16
C ALA A 467 3.42 23.87 10.41
N MET A 468 2.56 23.07 11.02
CA MET A 468 1.26 23.50 11.52
C MET A 468 1.03 23.03 12.95
N THR A 469 0.20 23.79 13.66
CA THR A 469 -0.37 23.44 14.95
C THR A 469 -1.84 23.82 14.92
N THR A 470 -2.74 22.91 15.29
CA THR A 470 -4.16 23.20 15.47
C THR A 470 -4.54 22.88 16.91
N ALA A 471 -5.01 23.90 17.63
CA ALA A 471 -5.62 23.74 18.94
C ALA A 471 -7.14 23.67 18.79
N PHE A 472 -7.75 22.62 19.33
CA PHE A 472 -9.20 22.45 19.34
C PHE A 472 -9.78 22.93 20.68
N GLY A 473 -11.03 23.38 20.67
CA GLY A 473 -11.75 23.82 21.86
C GLY A 473 -11.96 22.72 22.90
N THR A 474 -11.72 21.46 22.53
CA THR A 474 -11.69 20.29 23.43
C THR A 474 -10.42 20.24 24.30
N GLY A 475 -9.44 21.10 24.04
CA GLY A 475 -8.10 21.06 24.65
C GLY A 475 -7.11 20.16 23.90
N GLU A 476 -7.56 19.42 22.89
CA GLU A 476 -6.68 18.64 22.01
C GLU A 476 -5.82 19.58 21.16
N LYS A 477 -4.54 19.24 21.00
CA LYS A 477 -3.62 19.91 20.09
C LYS A 477 -3.02 18.90 19.13
N GLN A 478 -3.05 19.21 17.84
CA GLN A 478 -2.44 18.40 16.80
C GLN A 478 -1.41 19.20 16.03
N ASP A 479 -0.24 18.60 15.86
CA ASP A 479 0.86 19.16 15.07
C ASP A 479 1.05 18.31 13.80
N ASP A 480 1.53 18.95 12.73
CA ASP A 480 1.96 18.27 11.51
C ASP A 480 3.07 19.07 10.80
N THR A 481 3.91 18.38 10.04
CA THR A 481 5.03 19.00 9.31
C THR A 481 5.19 18.40 7.92
N PHE A 482 5.53 19.24 6.96
CA PHE A 482 5.83 18.85 5.59
C PHE A 482 7.16 19.46 5.14
N ALA A 483 8.07 18.63 4.65
CA ALA A 483 9.36 19.08 4.14
C ALA A 483 9.24 19.56 2.69
N ILE A 484 9.77 20.75 2.41
CA ILE A 484 9.89 21.34 1.09
C ILE A 484 11.37 21.39 0.73
N ARG A 485 11.75 20.68 -0.33
CA ARG A 485 13.11 20.62 -0.84
C ARG A 485 13.27 21.59 -1.99
N VAL A 486 14.21 22.52 -1.86
CA VAL A 486 14.60 23.44 -2.92
C VAL A 486 15.89 22.96 -3.55
N VAL A 487 15.85 22.70 -4.87
CA VAL A 487 17.00 22.24 -5.65
C VAL A 487 17.45 23.32 -6.64
N PRO A 488 18.75 23.44 -6.93
CA PRO A 488 19.24 24.44 -7.87
C PRO A 488 18.66 24.17 -9.26
N ARG A 489 18.43 25.23 -10.04
CA ARG A 489 18.19 25.06 -11.48
C ARG A 489 19.47 24.52 -12.11
N PRO A 490 19.45 23.35 -12.76
CA PRO A 490 20.66 22.78 -13.33
C PRO A 490 21.22 23.69 -14.42
N ALA A 491 22.55 23.75 -14.55
CA ALA A 491 23.17 24.41 -15.68
C ALA A 491 22.77 23.73 -17.01
N GLU A 492 22.77 24.51 -18.09
CA GLU A 492 22.60 23.95 -19.44
C GLU A 492 23.69 22.90 -19.70
N PRO A 493 23.33 21.69 -20.17
CA PRO A 493 24.31 20.66 -20.40
C PRO A 493 25.02 21.01 -21.70
N LYS A 494 26.34 20.87 -21.71
CA LYS A 494 27.16 21.01 -22.92
C LYS A 494 27.71 19.63 -23.28
N PRO A 495 26.86 18.70 -23.77
CA PRO A 495 27.33 17.38 -24.13
C PRO A 495 28.42 17.49 -25.18
N ALA A 496 29.49 16.71 -25.01
CA ALA A 496 30.48 16.50 -26.06
C ALA A 496 29.94 15.53 -27.12
N GLY A 497 30.34 15.74 -28.38
CA GLY A 497 30.02 14.84 -29.49
C GLY A 497 28.71 15.12 -30.21
N LYS A 498 28.43 14.33 -31.25
CA LYS A 498 27.19 14.40 -32.04
C LYS A 498 26.15 13.43 -31.50
N ILE A 499 24.93 13.91 -31.30
CA ILE A 499 23.80 13.14 -30.75
C ILE A 499 22.75 12.92 -31.85
N ALA A 500 22.48 11.66 -32.17
CA ALA A 500 21.33 11.23 -32.96
C ALA A 500 20.11 11.02 -32.07
N LEU A 501 18.92 11.38 -32.55
CA LEU A 501 17.65 11.17 -31.85
C LEU A 501 16.67 10.39 -32.74
N PHE A 502 16.33 9.18 -32.31
CA PHE A 502 15.21 8.42 -32.85
C PHE A 502 14.02 8.53 -31.90
N ASP A 503 13.08 9.40 -32.22
CA ASP A 503 11.90 9.70 -31.39
C ASP A 503 10.66 9.94 -32.26
N PRO A 504 10.01 8.87 -32.76
CA PRO A 504 8.83 9.00 -33.62
C PRO A 504 7.64 9.66 -32.91
N GLN A 505 7.58 9.66 -31.58
CA GLN A 505 6.52 10.32 -30.82
C GLN A 505 6.79 11.82 -30.61
N GLY A 506 8.06 12.22 -30.61
CA GLY A 506 8.51 13.62 -30.52
C GLY A 506 8.54 14.20 -29.11
N GLU A 507 8.05 13.49 -28.10
CA GLU A 507 7.98 13.93 -26.71
C GLU A 507 9.37 14.09 -26.08
N THR A 508 10.28 13.17 -26.36
CA THR A 508 11.66 13.24 -25.85
C THR A 508 12.44 14.34 -26.55
N GLY A 509 12.25 14.50 -27.85
CA GLY A 509 12.84 15.60 -28.61
C GLY A 509 12.36 16.97 -28.10
N ALA A 510 11.08 17.10 -27.74
CA ALA A 510 10.56 18.32 -27.12
C ALA A 510 11.22 18.60 -25.77
N LEU A 511 11.34 17.57 -24.92
CA LEU A 511 12.03 17.66 -23.63
C LEU A 511 13.49 18.12 -23.78
N LEU A 512 14.26 17.45 -24.64
CA LEU A 512 15.68 17.75 -24.86
C LEU A 512 15.87 19.16 -25.45
N ARG A 513 15.03 19.57 -26.41
CA ARG A 513 15.06 20.95 -26.94
C ARG A 513 14.76 21.99 -25.85
N GLY A 514 13.78 21.73 -24.99
CA GLY A 514 13.46 22.58 -23.84
C GLY A 514 14.63 22.74 -22.85
N MET A 515 15.51 21.74 -22.79
CA MET A 515 16.73 21.77 -21.97
C MET A 515 17.94 22.44 -22.66
N GLY A 516 17.79 22.90 -23.90
CA GLY A 516 18.87 23.48 -24.71
C GLY A 516 19.78 22.45 -25.40
N LEU A 517 19.39 21.16 -25.41
CA LEU A 517 20.18 20.08 -26.02
C LEU A 517 19.91 19.98 -27.52
N ARG A 518 20.98 20.07 -28.32
CA ARG A 518 20.93 19.90 -29.77
C ARG A 518 21.09 18.43 -30.13
N CYS A 519 20.07 17.87 -30.76
CA CYS A 519 20.08 16.51 -31.30
C CYS A 519 19.68 16.54 -32.77
N GLU A 520 20.27 15.68 -33.58
CA GLU A 520 19.90 15.47 -34.98
C GLU A 520 18.86 14.35 -35.04
N THR A 521 17.65 14.64 -35.49
CA THR A 521 16.61 13.62 -35.66
C THR A 521 16.99 12.67 -36.78
N VAL A 522 16.94 11.36 -36.53
CA VAL A 522 17.28 10.31 -37.48
C VAL A 522 16.12 9.34 -37.71
N SER A 523 16.06 8.73 -38.90
CA SER A 523 15.17 7.61 -39.19
C SER A 523 15.75 6.29 -38.65
N ALA A 524 14.94 5.23 -38.67
CA ALA A 524 15.37 3.91 -38.20
C ALA A 524 16.46 3.26 -39.07
N ASP A 525 16.60 3.66 -40.32
CA ASP A 525 17.60 3.17 -41.29
C ASP A 525 18.82 4.09 -41.41
N ALA A 526 18.91 5.13 -40.59
CA ALA A 526 19.98 6.12 -40.65
C ALA A 526 21.36 5.51 -40.34
N ASP A 527 22.39 5.98 -41.05
CA ASP A 527 23.77 5.66 -40.71
C ASP A 527 24.19 6.39 -39.42
N LEU A 528 24.43 5.62 -38.37
CA LEU A 528 24.86 6.14 -37.09
C LEU A 528 26.37 6.47 -37.04
N SER A 529 27.15 6.13 -38.07
CA SER A 529 28.61 6.32 -38.12
C SER A 529 29.11 7.71 -37.66
N PRO A 530 28.42 8.83 -37.98
CA PRO A 530 28.86 10.16 -37.58
C PRO A 530 28.57 10.53 -36.12
N PHE A 531 27.81 9.70 -35.39
CA PHE A 531 27.31 10.01 -34.05
C PHE A 531 28.04 9.22 -32.97
N ASP A 532 28.22 9.88 -31.82
CA ASP A 532 28.81 9.32 -30.61
C ASP A 532 27.74 8.78 -29.67
N VAL A 533 26.55 9.41 -29.69
CA VAL A 533 25.40 9.07 -28.86
C VAL A 533 24.16 8.89 -29.73
N LEU A 534 23.40 7.83 -29.48
CA LEU A 534 22.04 7.64 -29.96
C LEU A 534 21.06 7.77 -28.78
N VAL A 535 20.05 8.62 -28.92
CA VAL A 535 18.90 8.67 -28.01
C VAL A 535 17.72 7.98 -28.68
N ILE A 536 17.18 6.97 -28.02
CA ILE A 536 15.90 6.33 -28.36
C ILE A 536 14.86 6.94 -27.41
N GLY A 537 13.94 7.70 -28.00
CA GLY A 537 12.91 8.44 -27.27
C GLY A 537 11.88 7.55 -26.58
N ARG A 538 11.13 8.14 -25.67
CA ARG A 538 9.99 7.53 -25.01
C ARG A 538 9.00 6.93 -26.01
N ARG A 539 8.57 5.68 -25.77
CA ARG A 539 7.68 4.91 -26.66
C ARG A 539 8.15 4.85 -28.13
N ALA A 540 9.45 5.01 -28.37
CA ALA A 540 10.01 4.94 -29.72
C ALA A 540 10.06 3.51 -30.24
N LEU A 541 10.21 2.52 -29.35
CA LEU A 541 10.23 1.11 -29.72
C LEU A 541 8.83 0.51 -29.65
N THR A 542 8.45 -0.22 -30.69
CA THR A 542 7.26 -1.09 -30.71
C THR A 542 7.69 -2.53 -30.95
N VAL A 543 6.78 -3.50 -30.81
CA VAL A 543 7.13 -4.92 -30.94
C VAL A 543 7.76 -5.21 -32.32
N ASP A 544 7.06 -4.86 -33.40
CA ASP A 544 7.47 -5.19 -34.78
C ASP A 544 7.94 -3.97 -35.59
N GLY A 545 7.97 -2.77 -34.99
CA GLY A 545 8.32 -1.54 -35.70
C GLY A 545 9.81 -1.43 -36.05
N PRO A 546 10.15 -0.50 -36.95
CA PRO A 546 11.55 -0.26 -37.32
C PRO A 546 12.31 0.38 -36.14
N SER A 547 13.61 0.09 -36.01
CA SER A 547 14.50 0.76 -35.04
C SER A 547 15.90 0.92 -35.60
N PRO A 548 16.67 1.94 -35.15
CA PRO A 548 18.09 2.08 -35.49
C PRO A 548 18.91 0.82 -35.20
N ASP A 549 19.90 0.55 -36.06
CA ASP A 549 20.88 -0.52 -35.81
C ASP A 549 21.88 -0.10 -34.73
N VAL A 550 21.80 -0.75 -33.57
CA VAL A 550 22.68 -0.52 -32.42
C VAL A 550 23.93 -1.41 -32.41
N SER A 551 24.23 -2.14 -33.48
CA SER A 551 25.41 -3.02 -33.58
C SER A 551 26.74 -2.29 -33.29
N ARG A 552 26.81 -0.99 -33.57
CA ARG A 552 27.96 -0.11 -33.28
C ARG A 552 28.21 0.14 -31.80
N VAL A 553 27.33 -0.28 -30.88
CA VAL A 553 27.63 -0.29 -29.44
C VAL A 553 28.95 -1.00 -29.17
N LYS A 554 29.21 -2.14 -29.83
CA LYS A 554 30.49 -2.86 -29.72
C LYS A 554 31.71 -2.00 -30.07
N GLN A 555 31.53 -1.05 -30.98
CA GLN A 555 32.58 -0.20 -31.53
C GLN A 555 32.76 1.12 -30.74
N GLY A 556 31.81 1.50 -29.88
CA GLY A 556 31.93 2.68 -29.04
C GLY A 556 30.67 3.54 -28.91
N LEU A 557 29.61 3.27 -29.68
CA LEU A 557 28.35 4.02 -29.60
C LEU A 557 27.75 3.92 -28.19
N SER A 558 27.35 5.06 -27.64
CA SER A 558 26.55 5.10 -26.41
C SER A 558 25.07 5.28 -26.78
N VAL A 559 24.21 4.43 -26.25
CA VAL A 559 22.76 4.48 -26.51
C VAL A 559 22.03 4.83 -25.23
N VAL A 560 21.14 5.82 -25.25
CA VAL A 560 20.19 6.07 -24.16
C VAL A 560 18.81 5.64 -24.62
N VAL A 561 18.15 4.77 -23.86
CA VAL A 561 16.79 4.33 -24.12
C VAL A 561 15.88 4.89 -23.04
N PHE A 562 15.10 5.90 -23.38
CA PHE A 562 14.08 6.48 -22.49
C PHE A 562 12.88 5.54 -22.35
N GLU A 563 11.85 5.97 -21.62
CA GLU A 563 10.75 5.13 -21.13
C GLU A 563 10.05 4.34 -22.24
N GLN A 564 9.99 3.01 -22.15
CA GLN A 564 9.32 2.17 -23.14
C GLN A 564 8.12 1.45 -22.53
N THR A 565 7.20 1.00 -23.38
CA THR A 565 6.06 0.19 -22.92
C THR A 565 6.55 -1.18 -22.44
N ALA A 566 5.76 -1.82 -21.56
CA ALA A 566 6.04 -3.19 -21.12
C ALA A 566 6.17 -4.16 -22.32
N GLU A 567 5.33 -3.99 -23.34
CA GLU A 567 5.38 -4.82 -24.55
C GLU A 567 6.68 -4.67 -25.33
N ALA A 568 7.19 -3.45 -25.50
CA ALA A 568 8.45 -3.23 -26.21
C ALA A 568 9.63 -3.83 -25.43
N LEU A 569 9.68 -3.64 -24.11
CA LEU A 569 10.74 -4.20 -23.28
C LEU A 569 10.69 -5.73 -23.24
N GLU A 570 9.50 -6.33 -23.09
CA GLU A 570 9.35 -7.78 -22.96
C GLU A 570 9.43 -8.50 -24.30
N LYS A 571 8.61 -8.11 -25.28
CA LYS A 571 8.46 -8.85 -26.54
C LYS A 571 9.54 -8.53 -27.56
N ARG A 572 10.04 -7.29 -27.60
CA ARG A 572 11.13 -6.89 -28.53
C ARG A 572 12.51 -7.09 -27.93
N LEU A 573 12.74 -6.65 -26.69
CA LEU A 573 14.07 -6.67 -26.06
C LEU A 573 14.31 -7.89 -25.16
N GLY A 574 13.27 -8.67 -24.83
CA GLY A 574 13.40 -9.91 -24.06
C GLY A 574 13.58 -9.70 -22.55
N PHE A 575 13.29 -8.52 -22.02
CA PHE A 575 13.34 -8.28 -20.57
C PHE A 575 12.14 -8.89 -19.86
N ARG A 576 12.32 -9.31 -18.60
CA ARG A 576 11.18 -9.51 -17.68
C ARG A 576 10.81 -8.15 -17.10
N VAL A 577 9.52 -7.82 -17.10
CA VAL A 577 9.04 -6.48 -16.72
C VAL A 577 7.84 -6.52 -15.81
N VAL A 578 7.65 -5.48 -15.01
CA VAL A 578 6.41 -5.29 -14.24
C VAL A 578 5.87 -3.87 -14.36
N GLU A 579 4.54 -3.76 -14.41
CA GLU A 579 3.81 -2.51 -14.33
C GLU A 579 3.26 -2.29 -12.92
N TYR A 580 4.04 -1.60 -12.09
CA TYR A 580 3.70 -1.38 -10.68
C TYR A 580 3.60 0.10 -10.31
N GLY A 581 4.36 1.01 -10.95
CA GLY A 581 4.35 2.43 -10.60
C GLY A 581 5.04 2.71 -9.27
N LEU A 582 6.36 2.68 -9.24
CA LEU A 582 7.11 3.01 -8.03
C LEU A 582 7.02 4.50 -7.74
N ARG A 583 6.70 4.83 -6.49
CA ARG A 583 6.75 6.19 -5.93
C ARG A 583 8.04 6.47 -5.16
N GLN A 584 8.91 5.47 -5.00
CA GLN A 584 10.20 5.58 -4.33
C GLN A 584 11.17 4.57 -4.94
N VAL A 585 12.42 4.98 -5.14
CA VAL A 585 13.52 4.14 -5.63
C VAL A 585 14.82 4.48 -4.88
N PHE A 586 15.78 3.56 -4.88
CA PHE A 586 17.02 3.65 -4.09
C PHE A 586 18.26 3.74 -4.97
N ARG A 587 19.30 4.39 -4.45
CA ARG A 587 20.56 4.56 -5.18
C ARG A 587 21.43 3.32 -4.97
N ARG A 588 21.42 2.38 -5.92
CA ARG A 588 22.30 1.21 -5.86
C ARG A 588 23.77 1.61 -6.00
N LEU A 589 24.04 2.59 -6.86
CA LEU A 589 25.37 3.18 -7.09
C LEU A 589 25.34 4.69 -6.81
N PRO A 590 25.45 5.11 -5.54
CA PRO A 590 25.28 6.52 -5.15
C PRO A 590 26.27 7.48 -5.82
N ASP A 591 27.49 7.02 -6.11
CA ASP A 591 28.55 7.84 -6.75
C ASP A 591 28.48 7.82 -8.29
N HIS A 592 27.44 7.22 -8.87
CA HIS A 592 27.32 7.13 -10.33
C HIS A 592 27.07 8.55 -10.92
N PRO A 593 27.77 8.97 -11.99
CA PRO A 593 27.62 10.32 -12.54
C PRO A 593 26.19 10.68 -13.01
N ALA A 594 25.39 9.68 -13.38
CA ALA A 594 23.98 9.86 -13.73
C ALA A 594 23.10 10.28 -12.53
N LEU A 595 23.59 10.15 -11.29
CA LEU A 595 22.91 10.54 -10.05
C LEU A 595 23.58 11.74 -9.36
N ALA A 596 24.46 12.47 -10.06
CA ALA A 596 25.18 13.58 -9.48
C ALA A 596 24.23 14.67 -8.95
N GLY A 597 24.32 14.95 -7.64
CA GLY A 597 23.44 15.91 -6.95
C GLY A 597 22.06 15.36 -6.60
N ILE A 598 21.83 14.06 -6.75
CA ILE A 598 20.56 13.38 -6.47
C ILE A 598 20.75 12.45 -5.27
N ASP A 599 20.01 12.73 -4.19
CA ASP A 599 19.90 11.86 -3.02
C ASP A 599 18.60 11.02 -3.08
N GLU A 600 18.39 10.16 -2.09
CA GLU A 600 17.21 9.28 -2.07
C GLU A 600 15.91 10.03 -1.79
N GLU A 601 15.96 11.16 -1.07
CA GLU A 601 14.79 11.99 -0.82
C GLU A 601 14.27 12.62 -2.12
N LEU A 602 15.16 12.92 -3.06
CA LEU A 602 14.80 13.37 -4.41
C LEU A 602 14.26 12.23 -5.31
N LEU A 603 14.37 10.98 -4.90
CA LEU A 603 13.95 9.80 -5.67
C LEU A 603 12.63 9.20 -5.17
N ARG A 604 11.73 10.05 -4.67
CA ARG A 604 10.36 9.68 -4.31
C ARG A 604 9.34 10.75 -4.67
N ASP A 605 8.07 10.36 -4.73
CA ASP A 605 6.89 11.22 -4.81
C ASP A 605 7.03 12.41 -5.78
N TRP A 606 7.46 12.12 -7.02
CA TRP A 606 7.68 13.15 -8.04
C TRP A 606 6.39 13.87 -8.41
N ARG A 607 6.50 15.17 -8.66
CA ARG A 607 5.37 16.07 -8.95
C ARG A 607 4.53 15.59 -10.13
N GLY A 608 3.23 15.86 -10.04
CA GLY A 608 2.26 15.46 -11.05
C GLY A 608 2.14 13.94 -11.21
N GLU A 609 1.76 13.54 -12.41
CA GLU A 609 1.47 12.15 -12.77
C GLU A 609 2.36 11.70 -13.94
N ALA A 610 2.85 10.47 -13.85
CA ALA A 610 3.48 9.81 -15.00
C ALA A 610 2.40 9.44 -16.02
N THR A 611 2.74 9.55 -17.31
CA THR A 611 1.77 9.33 -18.39
C THR A 611 2.08 8.09 -19.23
N LEU A 612 3.06 7.25 -18.80
CA LEU A 612 3.51 6.08 -19.58
C LEU A 612 2.45 4.98 -19.60
N LEU A 613 1.77 4.82 -18.47
CA LEU A 613 0.64 3.92 -18.29
C LEU A 613 -0.62 4.75 -18.02
N PRO A 614 -1.81 4.27 -18.42
CA PRO A 614 -3.07 4.91 -18.05
C PRO A 614 -3.28 4.90 -16.52
N PRO A 615 -3.93 5.92 -15.95
CA PRO A 615 -4.16 6.03 -14.52
C PRO A 615 -5.09 4.93 -14.00
N GLN A 616 -6.05 4.47 -14.80
CA GLN A 616 -6.80 3.24 -14.55
C GLN A 616 -6.15 2.05 -15.26
N LEU A 617 -6.27 0.88 -14.67
CA LEU A 617 -5.85 -0.37 -15.32
C LEU A 617 -6.84 -0.71 -16.43
N GLU A 618 -6.35 -0.89 -17.65
CA GLU A 618 -7.11 -1.51 -18.73
C GLU A 618 -7.04 -3.03 -18.60
N TYR A 619 -8.21 -3.68 -18.60
CA TYR A 619 -8.33 -5.14 -18.54
C TYR A 619 -9.68 -5.59 -19.11
N GLU A 620 -9.74 -6.84 -19.55
CA GLU A 620 -11.00 -7.46 -19.94
C GLU A 620 -11.85 -7.74 -18.68
N LYS A 621 -12.99 -7.08 -18.56
CA LYS A 621 -13.93 -7.29 -17.45
C LYS A 621 -14.74 -8.56 -17.69
N ARG A 622 -14.64 -9.52 -16.78
CA ARG A 622 -15.46 -10.73 -16.77
C ARG A 622 -16.17 -10.88 -15.41
N PRO A 623 -17.48 -11.20 -15.38
CA PRO A 623 -18.20 -11.39 -14.12
C PRO A 623 -17.52 -12.43 -13.23
N GLY A 624 -17.29 -12.09 -11.96
CA GLY A 624 -16.66 -12.97 -10.98
C GLY A 624 -15.12 -13.04 -11.05
N GLU A 625 -14.49 -12.31 -11.97
CA GLU A 625 -13.03 -12.27 -12.10
C GLU A 625 -12.46 -10.89 -11.72
N VAL A 626 -11.35 -10.91 -10.98
CA VAL A 626 -10.51 -9.73 -10.74
C VAL A 626 -9.57 -9.52 -11.94
N PRO A 627 -8.95 -8.34 -12.11
CA PRO A 627 -8.03 -8.11 -13.21
C PRO A 627 -6.94 -9.19 -13.32
N GLN A 628 -6.75 -9.70 -14.54
CA GLN A 628 -5.71 -10.67 -14.87
C GLN A 628 -4.77 -10.07 -15.92
N LYS A 629 -3.50 -10.47 -15.85
CA LYS A 629 -2.54 -10.19 -16.91
C LYS A 629 -1.60 -11.37 -17.11
N LYS A 630 -1.07 -11.51 -18.33
CA LYS A 630 0.08 -12.38 -18.57
C LYS A 630 1.35 -11.68 -18.09
N TRP A 631 2.13 -12.36 -17.26
CA TRP A 631 3.45 -11.92 -16.83
C TRP A 631 4.45 -13.04 -17.10
N CYS A 632 5.40 -12.81 -18.02
CA CYS A 632 6.37 -13.83 -18.43
C CYS A 632 5.71 -15.15 -18.87
N GLY A 633 4.57 -15.05 -19.57
CA GLY A 633 3.78 -16.20 -20.02
C GLY A 633 2.84 -16.83 -18.98
N ILE A 634 2.86 -16.36 -17.73
CA ILE A 634 2.04 -16.87 -16.62
C ILE A 634 0.82 -15.96 -16.42
N ASP A 635 -0.38 -16.53 -16.35
CA ASP A 635 -1.58 -15.79 -16.00
C ASP A 635 -1.58 -15.47 -14.50
N ILE A 636 -1.48 -14.18 -14.17
CA ILE A 636 -1.47 -13.69 -12.79
C ILE A 636 -2.65 -12.76 -12.53
N LYS A 637 -3.18 -12.83 -11.31
CA LYS A 637 -4.18 -11.87 -10.79
C LYS A 637 -3.47 -10.66 -10.23
N ARG A 638 -4.07 -9.48 -10.39
CA ARG A 638 -3.60 -8.23 -9.79
C ARG A 638 -4.77 -7.38 -9.32
N LEU A 639 -4.50 -6.47 -8.39
CA LEU A 639 -5.44 -5.40 -8.07
C LEU A 639 -5.48 -4.34 -9.18
N TRP A 640 -6.54 -3.54 -9.14
CA TRP A 640 -6.73 -2.35 -9.98
C TRP A 640 -5.65 -1.31 -9.73
N ARG A 641 -5.56 -0.34 -10.64
CA ARG A 641 -4.73 0.85 -10.53
C ARG A 641 -5.62 2.06 -10.26
N ALA A 642 -5.20 2.92 -9.33
CA ALA A 642 -5.89 4.17 -8.99
C ALA A 642 -4.92 5.36 -9.11
N GLY A 643 -4.49 5.64 -10.34
CA GLY A 643 -3.68 6.81 -10.68
C GLY A 643 -2.17 6.53 -10.83
N CYS A 644 -1.47 7.52 -11.41
CA CYS A 644 -0.03 7.52 -11.66
C CYS A 644 0.71 8.66 -10.94
N ARG A 645 0.05 9.28 -9.94
CA ARG A 645 0.59 10.38 -9.15
C ARG A 645 1.78 9.94 -8.33
N GLY A 646 2.80 10.80 -8.24
CA GLY A 646 4.01 10.51 -7.48
C GLY A 646 4.95 9.50 -8.16
N ASN A 647 4.57 8.93 -9.32
CA ASN A 647 5.41 7.93 -9.99
C ASN A 647 6.79 8.49 -10.29
N VAL A 648 7.79 7.73 -9.88
CA VAL A 648 9.19 7.87 -10.28
C VAL A 648 9.49 6.91 -11.43
N ALA A 649 8.86 5.74 -11.49
CA ALA A 649 9.00 4.78 -12.58
C ALA A 649 7.76 3.89 -12.76
N SER A 650 7.19 3.85 -13.97
CA SER A 650 5.92 3.17 -14.25
C SER A 650 6.09 1.70 -14.67
N VAL A 651 7.00 1.45 -15.62
CA VAL A 651 7.32 0.12 -16.14
C VAL A 651 8.74 -0.22 -15.72
N LEU A 652 8.94 -1.36 -15.08
CA LEU A 652 10.20 -1.69 -14.43
C LEU A 652 10.83 -2.93 -15.05
N ILE A 653 12.13 -2.87 -15.33
CA ILE A 653 12.93 -4.02 -15.80
C ILE A 653 13.38 -4.81 -14.56
N GLU A 654 13.08 -6.12 -14.53
CA GLU A 654 13.67 -7.03 -13.54
C GLU A 654 15.18 -7.13 -13.79
N LYS A 655 15.98 -6.98 -12.73
CA LYS A 655 17.45 -7.00 -12.83
C LYS A 655 17.90 -8.27 -13.57
N PRO A 656 18.56 -8.14 -14.74
CA PRO A 656 18.98 -9.32 -15.50
C PRO A 656 19.97 -10.17 -14.71
N GLY A 657 19.72 -11.48 -14.64
CA GLY A 657 20.60 -12.43 -13.94
C GLY A 657 21.87 -12.83 -14.73
N ARG A 658 22.01 -12.35 -15.97
CA ARG A 658 23.14 -12.67 -16.87
C ARG A 658 23.51 -11.46 -17.74
N GLY A 659 24.79 -11.30 -18.02
CA GLY A 659 25.34 -10.25 -18.88
C GLY A 659 26.00 -9.11 -18.11
N ASP A 660 26.61 -8.18 -18.83
CA ASP A 660 27.31 -7.00 -18.25
C ASP A 660 26.31 -5.87 -17.97
N PHE A 661 25.33 -6.18 -17.11
CA PHE A 661 24.29 -5.27 -16.65
C PHE A 661 24.65 -4.71 -15.26
N MET A 662 24.45 -3.40 -15.09
CA MET A 662 24.75 -2.67 -13.88
C MET A 662 23.54 -1.82 -13.47
N PRO A 663 22.75 -2.26 -12.49
CA PRO A 663 21.68 -1.47 -11.89
C PRO A 663 22.27 -0.23 -11.21
N ILE A 664 21.81 0.96 -11.59
CA ILE A 664 22.24 2.24 -10.99
C ILE A 664 21.24 2.68 -9.92
N VAL A 665 19.95 2.46 -10.19
CA VAL A 665 18.82 2.71 -9.29
C VAL A 665 17.95 1.46 -9.28
N ASP A 666 17.50 1.03 -8.09
CA ASP A 666 16.61 -0.12 -7.94
C ASP A 666 15.46 0.14 -6.95
N GLY A 667 14.47 -0.77 -6.92
CA GLY A 667 13.29 -0.62 -6.08
C GLY A 667 12.26 -1.74 -6.26
N GLY A 668 11.12 -1.57 -5.57
CA GLY A 668 10.04 -2.56 -5.51
C GLY A 668 10.35 -3.77 -4.63
N TYR A 669 9.51 -4.80 -4.74
CA TYR A 669 9.69 -6.06 -4.01
C TYR A 669 11.12 -6.59 -4.15
N SER A 670 11.76 -6.88 -3.01
CA SER A 670 13.14 -7.39 -2.92
C SER A 670 14.22 -6.50 -3.59
N LEU A 671 13.89 -5.23 -3.92
CA LEU A 671 14.71 -4.38 -4.79
C LEU A 671 15.00 -5.02 -6.16
N GLN A 672 14.16 -5.92 -6.63
CA GLN A 672 14.46 -6.77 -7.79
C GLN A 672 14.40 -6.04 -9.13
N TYR A 673 13.88 -4.81 -9.17
CA TYR A 673 13.69 -4.05 -10.40
C TYR A 673 14.63 -2.85 -10.50
N SER A 674 15.07 -2.51 -11.71
CA SER A 674 16.02 -1.43 -11.98
C SER A 674 15.45 -0.43 -12.99
N PRO A 675 14.93 0.73 -12.53
CA PRO A 675 14.49 1.81 -13.43
C PRO A 675 15.62 2.53 -14.17
N LEU A 676 16.86 2.48 -13.65
CA LEU A 676 18.04 3.00 -14.34
C LEU A 676 19.10 1.90 -14.42
N LEU A 677 19.33 1.38 -15.62
CA LEU A 677 20.11 0.17 -15.86
C LEU A 677 21.11 0.40 -16.99
N GLU A 678 22.39 0.14 -16.73
CA GLU A 678 23.44 0.22 -17.74
C GLU A 678 23.81 -1.18 -18.24
N TYR A 679 23.91 -1.35 -19.56
CA TYR A 679 24.46 -2.52 -20.23
C TYR A 679 25.73 -2.14 -20.99
N ARG A 680 26.76 -2.98 -20.94
CA ARG A 680 28.02 -2.73 -21.65
C ARG A 680 28.34 -3.82 -22.64
N GLU A 681 28.73 -3.40 -23.84
CA GLU A 681 29.22 -4.30 -24.87
C GLU A 681 30.34 -3.67 -25.70
N GLY A 682 31.45 -4.39 -25.85
CA GLY A 682 32.66 -3.86 -26.50
C GLY A 682 33.14 -2.57 -25.83
N LYS A 683 33.21 -1.48 -26.61
CA LYS A 683 33.63 -0.15 -26.14
C LYS A 683 32.46 0.78 -25.77
N GLY A 684 31.24 0.49 -26.23
CA GLY A 684 30.07 1.31 -26.02
C GLY A 684 29.27 0.90 -24.78
N MET A 685 28.01 1.33 -24.76
CA MET A 685 27.03 1.00 -23.73
C MET A 685 25.60 1.28 -24.19
N VAL A 686 24.63 0.70 -23.49
CA VAL A 686 23.22 1.06 -23.55
C VAL A 686 22.78 1.43 -22.13
N LEU A 687 22.22 2.62 -21.94
CA LEU A 687 21.63 3.07 -20.69
C LEU A 687 20.11 3.07 -20.85
N PHE A 688 19.44 2.15 -20.16
CA PHE A 688 17.98 2.11 -20.08
C PHE A 688 17.52 3.01 -18.93
N CYS A 689 16.78 4.06 -19.26
CA CYS A 689 16.11 4.95 -18.31
C CYS A 689 14.60 4.71 -18.40
N GLN A 690 14.06 3.95 -17.44
CA GLN A 690 12.63 3.76 -17.22
C GLN A 690 12.10 4.60 -16.05
N LEU A 691 12.90 5.55 -15.55
CA LEU A 691 12.40 6.65 -14.71
C LEU A 691 11.47 7.53 -15.56
N ASP A 692 10.30 7.92 -15.03
CA ASP A 692 9.27 8.72 -15.70
C ASP A 692 9.67 10.20 -15.79
N VAL A 693 10.69 10.48 -16.59
CA VAL A 693 11.31 11.81 -16.76
C VAL A 693 10.70 12.62 -17.91
N THR A 694 9.97 11.98 -18.81
CA THR A 694 9.41 12.58 -20.03
C THR A 694 7.89 12.70 -19.96
N ALA A 695 7.36 13.83 -20.45
CA ALA A 695 5.93 14.07 -20.67
C ALA A 695 5.03 13.79 -19.44
N ARG A 696 5.51 14.16 -18.25
CA ARG A 696 4.70 14.19 -17.03
C ARG A 696 3.60 15.24 -17.13
N SER A 697 2.51 15.09 -16.36
CA SER A 697 1.43 16.09 -16.33
C SER A 697 1.88 17.45 -15.79
N ILE A 698 2.90 17.45 -14.92
CA ILE A 698 3.59 18.63 -14.40
C ILE A 698 5.09 18.32 -14.42
N THR A 699 5.90 19.31 -14.79
CA THR A 699 7.36 19.20 -14.73
C THR A 699 7.84 18.94 -13.30
N ASP A 700 8.72 17.96 -13.13
CA ASP A 700 9.39 17.68 -11.86
C ASP A 700 10.88 18.13 -11.94
N PRO A 701 11.37 18.94 -10.98
CA PRO A 701 12.76 19.39 -10.95
C PRO A 701 13.82 18.27 -10.96
N VAL A 702 13.51 17.13 -10.33
CA VAL A 702 14.43 15.99 -10.25
C VAL A 702 14.46 15.25 -11.58
N ALA A 703 13.29 15.03 -12.20
CA ALA A 703 13.20 14.44 -13.53
C ALA A 703 14.12 15.16 -14.54
N GLU A 704 14.08 16.50 -14.57
CA GLU A 704 14.99 17.27 -15.43
C GLU A 704 16.46 17.08 -15.06
N THR A 705 16.76 17.08 -13.76
CA THR A 705 18.13 16.89 -13.25
C THR A 705 18.70 15.53 -13.63
N VAL A 706 17.88 14.47 -13.61
CA VAL A 706 18.24 13.12 -14.05
C VAL A 706 18.60 13.14 -15.54
N VAL A 707 17.74 13.69 -16.39
CA VAL A 707 17.98 13.74 -17.85
C VAL A 707 19.29 14.46 -18.15
N ARG A 708 19.53 15.63 -17.54
CA ARG A 708 20.77 16.39 -17.73
C ARG A 708 22.00 15.61 -17.26
N SER A 709 21.90 14.91 -16.13
CA SER A 709 22.98 14.09 -15.58
C SER A 709 23.28 12.88 -16.47
N ILE A 710 22.25 12.23 -17.01
CA ILE A 710 22.37 11.14 -17.99
C ILE A 710 23.07 11.67 -19.25
N MET A 711 22.58 12.76 -19.84
CA MET A 711 23.13 13.29 -21.09
C MET A 711 24.59 13.74 -20.94
N ARG A 712 24.95 14.36 -19.81
CA ARG A 712 26.34 14.66 -19.48
C ARG A 712 27.17 13.38 -19.35
N TYR A 713 26.69 12.41 -18.58
CA TYR A 713 27.39 11.15 -18.34
C TYR A 713 27.71 10.40 -19.64
N VAL A 714 26.71 10.21 -20.52
CA VAL A 714 26.91 9.44 -21.75
C VAL A 714 27.82 10.14 -22.76
N SER A 715 27.81 11.48 -22.79
CA SER A 715 28.66 12.28 -23.69
C SER A 715 30.11 12.41 -23.21
N GLU A 716 30.35 12.39 -21.90
CA GLU A 716 31.70 12.49 -21.32
C GLU A 716 32.35 11.12 -21.06
N ARG A 717 31.56 10.05 -21.15
CA ARG A 717 32.01 8.68 -20.87
C ARG A 717 33.21 8.30 -21.73
N ARG A 718 34.21 7.73 -21.06
CA ARG A 718 35.31 7.02 -21.72
C ARG A 718 35.18 5.52 -21.47
N PRO A 719 35.49 4.66 -22.45
CA PRO A 719 35.50 3.21 -22.26
C PRO A 719 36.41 2.84 -21.08
N ARG A 720 35.87 2.11 -20.09
CA ARG A 720 36.69 1.56 -19.01
C ARG A 720 37.46 0.33 -19.50
N PRO A 721 38.70 0.09 -19.05
CA PRO A 721 39.43 -1.13 -19.39
C PRO A 721 38.64 -2.36 -18.91
N ARG A 722 38.42 -3.33 -19.80
CA ARG A 722 37.86 -4.63 -19.42
C ARG A 722 38.95 -5.43 -18.73
N ARG A 723 38.64 -6.00 -17.56
CA ARG A 723 39.55 -6.91 -16.87
C ARG A 723 39.27 -8.36 -17.27
N ARG A 724 40.33 -9.14 -17.46
CA ARG A 724 40.27 -10.58 -17.67
C ARG A 724 39.98 -11.27 -16.35
N VAL A 725 38.95 -12.10 -16.33
CA VAL A 725 38.60 -12.90 -15.15
C VAL A 725 39.50 -14.13 -15.12
N LEU A 726 40.26 -14.30 -14.04
CA LEU A 726 40.96 -15.52 -13.70
C LEU A 726 40.15 -16.25 -12.63
N TYR A 727 40.16 -17.58 -12.63
CA TYR A 727 39.46 -18.39 -11.64
C TYR A 727 40.36 -19.41 -10.98
N ALA A 728 40.33 -19.44 -9.65
CA ALA A 728 40.93 -20.46 -8.80
C ALA A 728 39.82 -21.17 -8.02
N GLY A 729 39.66 -22.48 -8.21
CA GLY A 729 38.65 -23.26 -7.48
C GLY A 729 38.12 -24.46 -8.28
N LYS A 730 37.07 -25.10 -7.74
CA LYS A 730 36.46 -26.29 -8.35
C LYS A 730 35.77 -26.01 -9.69
N PRO A 731 35.64 -27.02 -10.58
CA PRO A 731 34.95 -26.88 -11.86
C PRO A 731 33.51 -26.35 -11.78
N ALA A 732 32.80 -26.58 -10.67
CA ALA A 732 31.43 -26.10 -10.48
C ALA A 732 31.34 -24.57 -10.46
N GLY A 733 32.23 -23.88 -9.75
CA GLY A 733 32.26 -22.41 -9.73
C GLY A 733 32.67 -21.83 -11.08
N LYS A 734 33.61 -22.49 -11.80
CA LYS A 734 33.92 -22.10 -13.18
C LYS A 734 32.70 -22.22 -14.09
N ARG A 735 31.98 -23.35 -14.04
CA ARG A 735 30.75 -23.56 -14.81
C ARG A 735 29.68 -22.52 -14.48
N HIS A 736 29.57 -22.11 -13.21
CA HIS A 736 28.65 -21.06 -12.79
C HIS A 736 29.02 -19.69 -13.40
N LEU A 737 30.31 -19.33 -13.40
CA LEU A 737 30.81 -18.11 -14.06
C LEU A 737 30.59 -18.16 -15.58
N ASP A 738 30.89 -19.30 -16.22
CA ASP A 738 30.65 -19.52 -17.65
C ASP A 738 29.14 -19.33 -17.97
N ALA A 739 28.25 -19.94 -17.17
CA ALA A 739 26.80 -19.81 -17.32
C ALA A 739 26.31 -18.37 -17.08
N SER A 740 26.98 -17.62 -16.20
CA SER A 740 26.71 -16.20 -15.91
C SER A 740 27.22 -15.26 -17.01
N GLY A 741 27.87 -15.79 -18.05
CA GLY A 741 28.37 -15.02 -19.20
C GLY A 741 29.80 -14.50 -19.08
N PHE A 742 30.56 -14.95 -18.08
CA PHE A 742 32.00 -14.69 -18.01
C PHE A 742 32.78 -15.75 -18.79
N SER A 743 34.03 -15.42 -19.17
CA SER A 743 34.97 -16.38 -19.77
C SER A 743 36.22 -16.51 -18.88
N PRO A 744 36.10 -17.07 -17.66
CA PRO A 744 37.22 -17.19 -16.74
C PRO A 744 38.30 -18.13 -17.27
N THR A 745 39.57 -17.69 -17.23
CA THR A 745 40.73 -18.56 -17.46
C THR A 745 41.28 -19.11 -16.14
N PRO A 746 41.82 -20.34 -16.09
CA PRO A 746 42.42 -20.87 -14.87
C PRO A 746 43.54 -19.98 -14.34
N PHE A 747 43.58 -19.74 -13.03
CA PHE A 747 44.71 -19.07 -12.38
C PHE A 747 45.81 -20.10 -12.07
N ALA A 748 47.02 -19.87 -12.61
CA ALA A 748 48.16 -20.78 -12.46
C ALA A 748 49.18 -20.34 -11.38
N GLY A 749 48.80 -19.37 -10.53
CA GLY A 749 49.71 -18.73 -9.57
C GLY A 749 50.49 -17.54 -10.17
N GLY A 750 51.10 -16.73 -9.32
CA GLY A 750 51.90 -15.56 -9.70
C GLY A 750 51.25 -14.20 -9.41
N ALA A 751 51.90 -13.12 -9.85
CA ALA A 751 51.41 -11.75 -9.66
C ALA A 751 50.26 -11.42 -10.62
N LEU A 752 49.24 -10.71 -10.13
CA LEU A 752 48.13 -10.21 -10.94
C LEU A 752 48.51 -8.87 -11.60
N SER A 753 48.16 -8.73 -12.87
CA SER A 753 48.25 -7.46 -13.58
C SER A 753 47.01 -6.58 -13.36
N PRO A 754 47.09 -5.24 -13.55
CA PRO A 754 45.95 -4.34 -13.36
C PRO A 754 44.73 -4.62 -14.25
N ASP A 755 44.91 -5.36 -15.35
CA ASP A 755 43.86 -5.82 -16.25
C ASP A 755 43.30 -7.20 -15.87
N GLN A 756 43.65 -7.75 -14.72
CA GLN A 756 43.14 -9.05 -14.25
C GLN A 756 42.30 -8.90 -12.98
N VAL A 757 41.29 -9.76 -12.83
CA VAL A 757 40.56 -9.99 -11.58
C VAL A 757 40.61 -11.48 -11.30
N LEU A 758 41.08 -11.86 -10.11
CA LEU A 758 41.04 -13.23 -9.63
C LEU A 758 39.73 -13.46 -8.85
N VAL A 759 38.95 -14.44 -9.30
CA VAL A 759 37.79 -14.96 -8.57
C VAL A 759 38.19 -16.27 -7.90
N VAL A 760 38.01 -16.32 -6.58
CA VAL A 760 38.38 -17.47 -5.74
C VAL A 760 37.11 -18.19 -5.31
N GLY A 761 37.00 -19.47 -5.66
CA GLY A 761 35.91 -20.34 -5.19
C GLY A 761 36.08 -20.67 -3.70
N SER A 762 35.08 -21.33 -3.09
CA SER A 762 35.05 -21.65 -1.65
C SER A 762 36.27 -22.42 -1.12
N ASP A 763 37.07 -23.02 -2.00
CA ASP A 763 38.23 -23.86 -1.68
C ASP A 763 39.49 -23.42 -2.46
N GLY A 764 39.46 -22.22 -3.06
CA GLY A 764 40.45 -21.73 -4.05
C GLY A 764 41.58 -20.88 -3.50
#